data_AF-A0A364P3X6-F1
#
_entry.id   AF-A0A364P3X6-F1
#
_cell.length_a   1.000
_cell.length_b   1.000
_cell.length_c   1.000
_cell.angle_alpha   90.00
_cell.angle_beta   90.00
_cell.angle_gamma   90.00
#
_symmetry.space_group_name_H-M   'P 1'
#
loop_
_entity.id
_entity.type
_entity.pdbx_description
1 polymer ?
#
loop_
_entity_poly.entity_id
_entity_poly.type
_entity_poly.pdbx_seq_one_letter_code
_entity_poly.pdbx_strand_id
1 'polypeptide(L)'
;MRGPAMSDFKSNNKVVNWVEERLPIFSMMQHSAIDYPTPRNLNYWWNFGSLAAVMLIIMILTGLFLAMNYSSHTSLAFDSVERIMRDVNYGWLLRYLHANGASMFFILVYIHIFRGLYYGSYKSPREILWFVGIAIYLAMMATGFLGYVLPWGQMSFWGATVITNLFSAFPVVGEFIVTLLWGGFSVDNPTLNRFFALHFLVPFVILGLVVVHVWALHTVKSNNPLGIEMKGPQDSIPFHPFYTIKDLFGVALFMMVYLAFVFWAPNFFGEPDNYIPANPMVTPPHIVPEWYYLPFYAILRAFTFDLPFLPAKLQGVLAMFSAILILFALPWLDTSKVRSAKFRPLYRQFFWLFLVNALVLGYVGGKPAEGILVKIGQFCTAYYFAHFLILLPLLGKIEKPKALPASIASPVVKAAALGVMILVGLAGFSGSASANAGGGPELKKPATAFSWEGVFGHYDKAALKRGWQVYHDVCSACHSMRLVSYRNLADIGFTADEIKTIAAEKEVPAEPNDEGVVLNRPARASDRFVSPFPNEKAAQAANGGALPPDLSLMNKARVSGPYYVYSLMLGYEDAAPEGHPIPEGKFFNHYFPGNAISMPQVVNDDIVSYTDGTKATKEQIASDIVTFLNWAAEPELDARKGMGVKVMVFLAVLTALLFALKRQIWKDIH
;
A
#
# COMPACT_ATOMS: atom_id res chain seq x y z
N MET A 1 28.97 37.45 -25.83
CA MET A 1 28.71 36.12 -25.21
C MET A 1 30.07 35.54 -24.83
N ARG A 2 30.46 35.58 -23.55
CA ARG A 2 31.62 34.79 -23.07
C ARG A 2 31.11 33.35 -22.91
N GLY A 3 31.76 32.39 -23.58
CA GLY A 3 31.41 30.97 -23.44
C GLY A 3 31.44 30.51 -21.97
N PRO A 4 30.75 29.42 -21.62
CA PRO A 4 30.79 28.89 -20.26
C PRO A 4 32.26 28.62 -19.89
N ALA A 5 32.66 29.05 -18.69
CA ALA A 5 33.99 28.74 -18.17
C ALA A 5 34.23 27.23 -18.30
N MET A 6 35.33 26.84 -18.95
CA MET A 6 35.72 25.44 -19.01
C MET A 6 35.83 24.92 -17.57
N SER A 7 35.18 23.80 -17.33
CA SER A 7 35.22 23.09 -16.05
C SER A 7 36.67 22.86 -15.60
N ASP A 8 36.97 23.12 -14.33
CA ASP A 8 38.29 22.87 -13.73
C ASP A 8 38.58 21.37 -13.51
N PHE A 9 37.62 20.49 -13.85
CA PHE A 9 37.75 19.05 -13.71
C PHE A 9 38.77 18.50 -14.73
N LYS A 10 39.81 17.83 -14.23
CA LYS A 10 40.78 17.09 -15.05
C LYS A 10 40.92 15.66 -14.54
N SER A 11 40.76 14.70 -15.43
CA SER A 11 41.01 13.28 -15.19
C SER A 11 42.32 12.83 -15.83
N ASN A 12 42.94 11.78 -15.27
CA ASN A 12 44.07 11.11 -15.93
C ASN A 12 43.62 10.30 -17.15
N ASN A 13 42.31 10.14 -17.37
CA ASN A 13 41.76 9.43 -18.52
C ASN A 13 41.42 10.41 -19.66
N LYS A 14 42.10 10.24 -20.81
CA LYS A 14 41.90 11.07 -22.01
C LYS A 14 40.47 11.04 -22.54
N VAL A 15 39.77 9.91 -22.44
CA VAL A 15 38.37 9.76 -22.87
C VAL A 15 37.46 10.60 -21.99
N VAL A 16 37.68 10.58 -20.67
CA VAL A 16 36.91 11.38 -19.71
C VAL A 16 37.05 12.88 -20.01
N ASN A 17 38.28 13.35 -20.25
CA ASN A 17 38.51 14.75 -20.61
C ASN A 17 37.89 15.11 -21.96
N TRP A 18 37.96 14.22 -22.96
CA TRP A 18 37.33 14.43 -24.27
C TRP A 18 35.81 14.59 -24.18
N VAL A 19 35.16 13.80 -23.30
CA VAL A 19 33.73 13.93 -23.01
C VAL A 19 33.45 15.22 -22.26
N GLU A 20 34.20 15.52 -21.21
CA GLU A 20 34.03 16.71 -20.36
C GLU A 20 34.12 18.02 -21.17
N GLU A 21 35.03 18.10 -22.14
CA GLU A 21 35.16 19.24 -23.06
C GLU A 21 33.91 19.50 -23.92
N ARG A 22 33.08 18.47 -24.16
CA ARG A 22 31.89 18.53 -25.04
C ARG A 22 30.59 18.52 -24.26
N LEU A 23 30.56 17.80 -23.14
CA LEU A 23 29.40 17.58 -22.30
C LEU A 23 29.89 17.43 -20.85
N PRO A 24 29.86 18.52 -20.04
CA PRO A 24 30.54 18.59 -18.74
C PRO A 24 29.81 17.82 -17.62
N ILE A 25 29.59 16.52 -17.83
CA ILE A 25 28.86 15.64 -16.90
C ILE A 25 29.70 15.35 -15.67
N PHE A 26 31.02 15.22 -15.80
CA PHE A 26 31.87 14.83 -14.68
C PHE A 26 32.01 15.97 -13.69
N SER A 27 32.23 17.21 -14.16
CA SER A 27 32.21 18.37 -13.25
C SER A 27 30.85 18.65 -12.65
N MET A 28 29.78 18.50 -13.43
CA MET A 28 28.42 18.61 -12.90
C MET A 28 28.18 17.60 -11.77
N MET A 29 28.60 16.35 -11.94
CA MET A 29 28.48 15.30 -10.92
C MET A 29 29.39 15.58 -9.72
N GLN A 30 30.61 16.03 -9.95
CA GLN A 30 31.57 16.42 -8.90
C GLN A 30 30.96 17.52 -8.02
N HIS A 31 30.47 18.61 -8.62
CA HIS A 31 29.88 19.72 -7.87
C HIS A 31 28.54 19.38 -7.20
N SER A 32 27.72 18.54 -7.83
CA SER A 32 26.36 18.26 -7.36
C SER A 32 26.30 17.11 -6.35
N ALA A 33 27.14 16.08 -6.49
CA ALA A 33 27.05 14.87 -5.67
C ALA A 33 28.26 14.67 -4.74
N ILE A 34 29.45 15.18 -5.10
CA ILE A 34 30.67 14.94 -4.34
C ILE A 34 30.98 16.12 -3.44
N ASP A 35 31.26 17.28 -4.03
CA ASP A 35 31.72 18.48 -3.34
C ASP A 35 30.57 19.33 -2.77
N TYR A 36 29.32 18.90 -2.94
CA TYR A 36 28.15 19.65 -2.52
C TYR A 36 28.20 19.96 -1.01
N PRO A 37 28.29 21.24 -0.60
CA PRO A 37 28.48 21.62 0.79
C PRO A 37 27.17 21.39 1.55
N THR A 38 27.24 20.49 2.54
CA THR A 38 26.09 20.07 3.33
C THR A 38 26.29 20.42 4.81
N PRO A 39 25.28 20.94 5.53
CA PRO A 39 25.43 21.25 6.95
C PRO A 39 25.94 20.04 7.74
N ARG A 40 26.94 20.20 8.61
CA ARG A 40 27.56 19.06 9.31
C ARG A 40 26.68 18.36 10.36
N ASN A 41 25.55 18.95 10.71
CA ASN A 41 24.68 18.52 11.82
C ASN A 41 23.35 17.91 11.36
N LEU A 42 23.20 17.51 10.10
CA LEU A 42 21.96 16.88 9.65
C LEU A 42 21.76 15.58 10.43
N ASN A 43 20.59 15.38 11.02
CA ASN A 43 20.22 14.14 11.68
C ASN A 43 19.59 13.16 10.67
N TYR A 44 19.13 11.99 11.13
CA TYR A 44 18.58 10.96 10.23
C TYR A 44 17.28 11.37 9.53
N TRP A 45 16.57 12.40 9.99
CA TRP A 45 15.37 12.90 9.32
C TRP A 45 15.64 13.46 7.92
N TRP A 46 16.89 13.78 7.58
CA TRP A 46 17.27 14.22 6.22
C TRP A 46 17.36 13.08 5.21
N ASN A 47 17.43 11.82 5.65
CA ASN A 47 17.54 10.63 4.80
C ASN A 47 16.23 10.32 4.05
N PHE A 48 15.08 10.74 4.59
CA PHE A 48 13.76 10.47 3.97
C PHE A 48 13.59 11.02 2.55
N GLY A 49 14.39 12.03 2.15
CA GLY A 49 14.41 12.49 0.76
C GLY A 49 15.05 11.48 -0.20
N SER A 50 16.23 10.94 0.16
CA SER A 50 16.91 9.93 -0.66
C SER A 50 16.19 8.58 -0.62
N LEU A 51 15.59 8.19 0.51
CA LEU A 51 14.72 7.01 0.58
C LEU A 51 13.51 7.12 -0.38
N ALA A 52 12.88 8.30 -0.45
CA ALA A 52 11.76 8.54 -1.37
C ALA A 52 12.20 8.45 -2.84
N ALA A 53 13.41 8.92 -3.17
CA ALA A 53 13.98 8.77 -4.51
C ALA A 53 14.26 7.30 -4.88
N VAL A 54 14.78 6.50 -3.93
CA VAL A 54 14.96 5.05 -4.12
C VAL A 54 13.61 4.37 -4.36
N MET A 55 12.58 4.73 -3.57
CA MET A 55 11.23 4.20 -3.80
C MET A 55 10.66 4.58 -5.15
N LEU A 56 10.85 5.83 -5.62
CA LEU A 56 10.42 6.23 -6.96
C LEU A 56 11.01 5.32 -8.05
N ILE A 57 12.31 5.01 -7.97
CA ILE A 57 12.99 4.12 -8.92
C ILE A 57 12.40 2.70 -8.83
N ILE A 58 12.23 2.16 -7.62
CA ILE A 58 11.62 0.84 -7.41
C ILE A 58 10.20 0.80 -8.02
N MET A 59 9.38 1.83 -7.79
CA MET A 59 8.02 1.92 -8.31
C MET A 59 7.99 1.96 -9.83
N ILE A 60 8.86 2.75 -10.48
CA ILE A 60 8.95 2.81 -11.95
C ILE A 60 9.38 1.46 -12.52
N LEU A 61 10.43 0.85 -11.98
CA LEU A 61 10.95 -0.42 -12.50
C LEU A 61 9.93 -1.56 -12.32
N THR A 62 9.38 -1.71 -11.11
CA THR A 62 8.36 -2.75 -10.85
C THR A 62 7.09 -2.49 -11.67
N GLY A 63 6.65 -1.24 -11.81
CA GLY A 63 5.50 -0.86 -12.63
C GLY A 63 5.71 -1.19 -14.10
N LEU A 64 6.91 -0.94 -14.64
CA LEU A 64 7.26 -1.29 -16.03
C LEU A 64 7.15 -2.81 -16.28
N PHE A 65 7.73 -3.64 -15.41
CA PHE A 65 7.67 -5.10 -15.56
C PHE A 65 6.25 -5.68 -15.34
N LEU A 66 5.47 -5.06 -14.46
CA LEU A 66 4.05 -5.43 -14.28
C LEU A 66 3.23 -5.06 -15.52
N ALA A 67 3.46 -3.88 -16.11
CA ALA A 67 2.76 -3.41 -17.30
C ALA A 67 2.98 -4.33 -18.51
N MET A 68 4.14 -4.99 -18.63
CA MET A 68 4.41 -5.99 -19.67
C MET A 68 3.49 -7.23 -19.59
N ASN A 69 2.83 -7.46 -18.45
CA ASN A 69 2.03 -8.65 -18.19
C ASN A 69 0.57 -8.36 -17.85
N TYR A 70 0.21 -7.08 -17.71
CA TYR A 70 -1.12 -6.59 -17.36
C TYR A 70 -1.97 -6.31 -18.60
N SER A 71 -3.29 -6.47 -18.48
CA SER A 71 -4.25 -6.13 -19.55
C SER A 71 -5.26 -5.09 -19.06
N SER A 72 -5.24 -3.89 -19.66
CA SER A 72 -6.12 -2.76 -19.32
C SER A 72 -7.51 -2.88 -19.94
N HIS A 73 -8.18 -4.02 -19.70
CA HIS A 73 -9.54 -4.30 -20.13
C HIS A 73 -10.38 -4.86 -18.99
N THR A 74 -11.61 -4.40 -18.78
CA THR A 74 -12.43 -4.77 -17.60
C THR A 74 -12.69 -6.27 -17.45
N SER A 75 -12.83 -7.00 -18.57
CA SER A 75 -12.98 -8.46 -18.56
C SER A 75 -11.68 -9.24 -18.27
N LEU A 76 -10.51 -8.59 -18.34
CA LEU A 76 -9.20 -9.25 -18.22
C LEU A 76 -8.33 -8.71 -17.09
N ALA A 77 -8.60 -7.50 -16.58
CA ALA A 77 -7.72 -6.80 -15.66
C ALA A 77 -7.42 -7.60 -14.39
N PHE A 78 -8.46 -8.03 -13.69
CA PHE A 78 -8.34 -8.85 -12.49
C PHE A 78 -7.61 -10.17 -12.76
N ASP A 79 -8.03 -10.89 -13.81
CA ASP A 79 -7.43 -12.16 -14.21
C ASP A 79 -5.97 -12.04 -14.65
N SER A 80 -5.60 -10.93 -15.29
CA SER A 80 -4.22 -10.67 -15.70
C SER A 80 -3.31 -10.42 -14.49
N VAL A 81 -3.83 -9.75 -13.45
CA VAL A 81 -3.11 -9.57 -12.18
C VAL A 81 -2.91 -10.89 -11.45
N GLU A 82 -3.92 -11.77 -11.47
CA GLU A 82 -3.79 -13.11 -10.87
C GLU A 82 -2.88 -14.03 -11.69
N ARG A 83 -2.85 -13.89 -13.02
CA ARG A 83 -1.84 -14.52 -13.88
C ARG A 83 -0.43 -14.04 -13.53
N ILE A 84 -0.23 -12.74 -13.25
CA ILE A 84 1.06 -12.22 -12.79
C ILE A 84 1.49 -12.92 -11.49
N MET A 85 0.58 -13.10 -10.53
CA MET A 85 0.90 -13.75 -9.26
C MET A 85 1.36 -15.19 -9.42
N ARG A 86 0.77 -15.93 -10.36
CA ARG A 86 0.83 -17.39 -10.39
C ARG A 86 1.72 -17.93 -11.50
N ASP A 87 1.73 -17.26 -12.65
CA ASP A 87 2.34 -17.79 -13.87
C ASP A 87 3.60 -17.04 -14.29
N VAL A 88 3.74 -15.78 -13.91
CA VAL A 88 4.94 -14.98 -14.23
C VAL A 88 6.04 -15.30 -13.22
N ASN A 89 7.24 -15.62 -13.70
CA ASN A 89 8.41 -15.87 -12.86
C ASN A 89 8.67 -14.66 -11.94
N TYR A 90 8.62 -14.88 -10.62
CA TYR A 90 8.70 -13.83 -9.61
C TYR A 90 7.65 -12.71 -9.73
N GLY A 91 6.54 -12.94 -10.43
CA GLY A 91 5.47 -11.96 -10.59
C GLY A 91 4.79 -11.61 -9.27
N TRP A 92 4.66 -12.58 -8.35
CA TRP A 92 4.25 -12.33 -6.95
C TRP A 92 5.16 -11.32 -6.24
N LEU A 93 6.48 -11.42 -6.44
CA LEU A 93 7.45 -10.53 -5.82
C LEU A 93 7.31 -9.13 -6.41
N LEU A 94 7.18 -9.02 -7.74
CA LEU A 94 6.96 -7.74 -8.41
C LEU A 94 5.67 -7.05 -7.95
N ARG A 95 4.54 -7.78 -7.89
CA ARG A 95 3.25 -7.21 -7.43
C ARG A 95 3.35 -6.75 -5.99
N TYR A 96 3.88 -7.57 -5.08
CA TYR A 96 3.96 -7.18 -3.67
C TYR A 96 4.98 -6.07 -3.41
N LEU A 97 6.10 -6.03 -4.14
CA LEU A 97 7.01 -4.88 -4.13
C LEU A 97 6.26 -3.62 -4.58
N HIS A 98 5.52 -3.66 -5.69
CA HIS A 98 4.81 -2.48 -6.18
C HIS A 98 3.70 -2.01 -5.21
N ALA A 99 2.87 -2.93 -4.72
CA ALA A 99 1.77 -2.61 -3.82
C ALA A 99 2.23 -2.11 -2.44
N ASN A 100 3.17 -2.83 -1.79
CA ASN A 100 3.71 -2.39 -0.50
C ASN A 100 4.64 -1.18 -0.68
N GLY A 101 5.28 -1.06 -1.84
CA GLY A 101 6.11 0.07 -2.21
C GLY A 101 5.31 1.37 -2.24
N ALA A 102 4.08 1.36 -2.74
CA ALA A 102 3.19 2.52 -2.67
C ALA A 102 2.96 2.99 -1.22
N SER A 103 2.66 2.05 -0.31
CA SER A 103 2.50 2.36 1.12
C SER A 103 3.79 2.93 1.73
N MET A 104 4.94 2.28 1.49
CA MET A 104 6.22 2.78 1.99
C MET A 104 6.56 4.16 1.43
N PHE A 105 6.22 4.44 0.17
CA PHE A 105 6.46 5.73 -0.45
C PHE A 105 5.66 6.84 0.25
N PHE A 106 4.37 6.61 0.56
CA PHE A 106 3.58 7.56 1.35
C PHE A 106 4.09 7.72 2.79
N ILE A 107 4.52 6.64 3.46
CA ILE A 107 5.12 6.73 4.81
C ILE A 107 6.35 7.65 4.77
N LEU A 108 7.26 7.43 3.81
CA LEU A 108 8.47 8.21 3.68
C LEU A 108 8.17 9.69 3.41
N VAL A 109 7.20 9.96 2.52
CA VAL A 109 6.83 11.33 2.16
C VAL A 109 6.07 12.04 3.28
N TYR A 110 5.20 11.35 4.03
CA TYR A 110 4.60 11.94 5.23
C TYR A 110 5.65 12.33 6.26
N ILE A 111 6.61 11.45 6.54
CA ILE A 111 7.72 11.79 7.43
C ILE A 111 8.54 12.96 6.87
N HIS A 112 8.78 12.98 5.55
CA HIS A 112 9.49 14.06 4.88
C HIS A 112 8.78 15.42 5.00
N ILE A 113 7.45 15.45 4.83
CA ILE A 113 6.59 16.62 4.97
C ILE A 113 6.61 17.09 6.44
N PHE A 114 6.35 16.21 7.40
CA PHE A 114 6.34 16.55 8.83
C PHE A 114 7.72 17.02 9.31
N ARG A 115 8.81 16.47 8.77
CA ARG A 115 10.17 17.01 8.98
C ARG A 115 10.24 18.45 8.48
N GLY A 116 9.71 18.74 7.29
CA GLY A 116 9.65 20.09 6.73
C GLY A 116 8.87 21.05 7.63
N LEU A 117 7.71 20.61 8.14
CA LEU A 117 6.88 21.35 9.10
C LEU A 117 7.62 21.63 10.41
N TYR A 118 8.36 20.65 10.94
CA TYR A 118 9.08 20.78 12.22
C TYR A 118 10.29 21.72 12.13
N TYR A 119 11.10 21.59 11.07
CA TYR A 119 12.34 22.37 10.94
C TYR A 119 12.15 23.70 10.19
N GLY A 120 10.93 24.00 9.74
CA GLY A 120 10.62 25.21 8.99
C GLY A 120 11.31 25.24 7.62
N SER A 121 11.49 24.08 6.99
CA SER A 121 12.18 23.96 5.69
C SER A 121 11.40 24.52 4.52
N TYR A 122 10.15 24.93 4.74
CA TYR A 122 9.29 25.62 3.79
C TYR A 122 9.44 27.16 3.84
N LYS A 123 10.08 27.70 4.88
CA LYS A 123 10.27 29.14 5.05
C LYS A 123 11.35 29.67 4.11
N SER A 124 11.33 30.98 3.91
CA SER A 124 12.31 31.68 3.07
C SER A 124 13.77 31.29 3.33
N PRO A 125 14.58 31.04 2.28
CA PRO A 125 14.29 31.19 0.84
C PRO A 125 13.82 29.90 0.12
N ARG A 126 13.14 28.98 0.83
CA ARG A 126 12.85 27.61 0.35
C ARG A 126 11.40 27.41 -0.13
N GLU A 127 10.69 28.48 -0.45
CA GLU A 127 9.28 28.46 -0.84
C GLU A 127 9.09 27.67 -2.14
N ILE A 128 9.91 27.94 -3.18
CA ILE A 128 9.84 27.21 -4.46
C ILE A 128 10.12 25.72 -4.25
N LEU A 129 11.12 25.38 -3.43
CA LEU A 129 11.43 23.99 -3.09
C LEU A 129 10.21 23.30 -2.48
N TRP A 130 9.51 23.97 -1.56
CA TRP A 130 8.30 23.47 -0.94
C TRP A 130 7.14 23.31 -1.93
N PHE A 131 6.91 24.27 -2.83
CA PHE A 131 5.85 24.21 -3.84
C PHE A 131 6.04 23.06 -4.82
N VAL A 132 7.27 22.85 -5.29
CA VAL A 132 7.59 21.68 -6.11
C VAL A 132 7.37 20.38 -5.32
N GLY A 133 7.70 20.37 -4.03
CA GLY A 133 7.40 19.24 -3.14
C GLY A 133 5.91 18.94 -3.01
N ILE A 134 5.05 19.96 -2.92
CA ILE A 134 3.59 19.77 -2.91
C ILE A 134 3.09 19.28 -4.27
N ALA A 135 3.63 19.79 -5.37
CA ALA A 135 3.28 19.31 -6.71
C ALA A 135 3.64 17.82 -6.90
N ILE A 136 4.81 17.39 -6.39
CA ILE A 136 5.18 15.97 -6.33
C ILE A 136 4.17 15.19 -5.50
N TYR A 137 3.81 15.69 -4.31
CA TYR A 137 2.86 15.02 -3.42
C TYR A 137 1.49 14.84 -4.09
N LEU A 138 0.95 15.87 -4.75
CA LEU A 138 -0.30 15.78 -5.51
C LEU A 138 -0.21 14.78 -6.66
N ALA A 139 0.90 14.78 -7.41
CA ALA A 139 1.12 13.81 -8.48
C ALA A 139 1.26 12.38 -7.94
N MET A 140 1.85 12.19 -6.76
CA MET A 140 1.91 10.89 -6.07
C MET A 140 0.52 10.41 -5.65
N MET A 141 -0.33 11.29 -5.09
CA MET A 141 -1.73 10.95 -4.77
C MET A 141 -2.51 10.57 -6.04
N ALA A 142 -2.37 11.33 -7.13
CA ALA A 142 -2.99 10.96 -8.39
C ALA A 142 -2.51 9.57 -8.87
N THR A 143 -1.18 9.34 -8.87
CA THR A 143 -0.59 8.08 -9.31
C THR A 143 -1.03 6.89 -8.45
N GLY A 144 -1.04 7.05 -7.12
CA GLY A 144 -1.45 6.01 -6.18
C GLY A 144 -2.90 5.59 -6.40
N PHE A 145 -3.81 6.56 -6.53
CA PHE A 145 -5.21 6.29 -6.84
C PHE A 145 -5.37 5.59 -8.18
N LEU A 146 -4.77 6.11 -9.25
CA LEU A 146 -4.89 5.52 -10.59
C LEU A 146 -4.38 4.07 -10.61
N GLY A 147 -3.27 3.79 -9.91
CA GLY A 147 -2.70 2.44 -9.79
C GLY A 147 -3.60 1.48 -9.03
N TYR A 148 -4.28 1.95 -7.98
CA TYR A 148 -5.19 1.13 -7.18
C TYR A 148 -6.47 0.75 -7.95
N VAL A 149 -6.83 1.46 -9.02
CA VAL A 149 -7.96 1.08 -9.88
C VAL A 149 -7.62 -0.09 -10.81
N LEU A 150 -6.34 -0.27 -11.17
CA LEU A 150 -5.92 -1.22 -12.20
C LEU A 150 -6.21 -2.70 -11.89
N PRO A 151 -6.11 -3.20 -10.65
CA PRO A 151 -6.50 -4.57 -10.33
C PRO A 151 -7.97 -4.89 -10.60
N TRP A 152 -8.84 -3.87 -10.70
CA TRP A 152 -10.26 -4.03 -10.99
C TRP A 152 -11.00 -4.97 -10.02
N GLY A 153 -10.65 -4.89 -8.73
CA GLY A 153 -11.43 -5.48 -7.65
C GLY A 153 -12.57 -4.57 -7.18
N GLN A 154 -13.31 -4.99 -6.16
CA GLN A 154 -14.42 -4.22 -5.59
C GLN A 154 -13.97 -2.83 -5.11
N MET A 155 -12.88 -2.75 -4.34
CA MET A 155 -12.38 -1.47 -3.83
C MET A 155 -11.82 -0.58 -4.94
N SER A 156 -11.17 -1.18 -5.95
CA SER A 156 -10.75 -0.48 -7.16
C SER A 156 -11.93 0.21 -7.87
N PHE A 157 -12.99 -0.52 -8.16
CA PHE A 157 -14.15 -0.03 -8.91
C PHE A 157 -14.95 1.03 -8.14
N TRP A 158 -15.29 0.72 -6.89
CA TRP A 158 -16.10 1.62 -6.08
C TRP A 158 -15.30 2.84 -5.61
N GLY A 159 -14.00 2.68 -5.33
CA GLY A 159 -13.10 3.79 -5.08
C GLY A 159 -13.03 4.74 -6.29
N ALA A 160 -12.89 4.20 -7.50
CA ALA A 160 -12.94 4.99 -8.72
C ALA A 160 -14.26 5.76 -8.86
N THR A 161 -15.38 5.08 -8.64
CA THR A 161 -16.74 5.67 -8.71
C THR A 161 -16.90 6.81 -7.71
N VAL A 162 -16.54 6.61 -6.45
CA VAL A 162 -16.68 7.63 -5.39
C VAL A 162 -15.78 8.83 -5.66
N ILE A 163 -14.48 8.62 -5.92
CA ILE A 163 -13.49 9.70 -6.06
C ILE A 163 -13.78 10.56 -7.28
N THR A 164 -14.08 9.96 -8.43
CA THR A 164 -14.42 10.72 -9.64
C THR A 164 -15.76 11.44 -9.49
N ASN A 165 -16.74 10.85 -8.81
CA ASN A 165 -18.02 11.51 -8.54
C ASN A 165 -17.93 12.65 -7.50
N LEU A 166 -16.77 12.87 -6.87
CA LEU A 166 -16.55 14.09 -6.09
C LEU A 166 -16.58 15.34 -6.98
N PHE A 167 -16.18 15.23 -8.26
CA PHE A 167 -16.17 16.37 -9.18
C PHE A 167 -17.58 16.85 -9.57
N SER A 168 -18.62 16.01 -9.49
CA SER A 168 -20.01 16.46 -9.71
C SER A 168 -20.51 17.41 -8.63
N ALA A 169 -19.76 17.58 -7.52
CA ALA A 169 -20.10 18.59 -6.51
C ALA A 169 -19.92 20.02 -7.03
N PHE A 170 -19.10 20.25 -8.06
CA PHE A 170 -18.88 21.58 -8.62
C PHE A 170 -20.07 22.02 -9.49
N PRO A 171 -20.69 23.18 -9.21
CA PRO A 171 -21.80 23.66 -10.01
C PRO A 171 -21.35 23.98 -11.44
N VAL A 172 -22.25 23.83 -12.40
CA VAL A 172 -22.06 24.13 -13.84
C VAL A 172 -21.13 23.16 -14.57
N VAL A 173 -19.94 22.88 -14.04
CA VAL A 173 -18.89 22.10 -14.75
C VAL A 173 -18.74 20.67 -14.24
N GLY A 174 -19.31 20.32 -13.08
CA GLY A 174 -19.05 19.05 -12.41
C GLY A 174 -19.42 17.82 -13.24
N GLU A 175 -20.64 17.79 -13.80
CA GLU A 175 -21.11 16.67 -14.63
C GLU A 175 -20.26 16.47 -15.89
N PHE A 176 -19.80 17.58 -16.51
CA PHE A 176 -18.89 17.51 -17.66
C PHE A 176 -17.55 16.89 -17.26
N ILE A 177 -16.98 17.28 -16.11
CA ILE A 177 -15.71 16.70 -15.63
C ILE A 177 -15.88 15.21 -15.33
N VAL A 178 -16.96 14.80 -14.67
CA VAL A 178 -17.23 13.38 -14.38
C VAL A 178 -17.35 12.57 -15.67
N THR A 179 -18.18 13.02 -16.61
CA THR A 179 -18.36 12.36 -17.91
C THR A 179 -17.05 12.30 -18.69
N LEU A 180 -16.25 13.38 -18.63
CA LEU A 180 -14.93 13.42 -19.24
C LEU A 180 -13.97 12.45 -18.57
N LEU A 181 -13.98 12.29 -17.25
CA LEU A 181 -13.12 11.36 -16.52
C LEU A 181 -13.52 9.91 -16.74
N TRP A 182 -14.81 9.60 -16.84
CA TRP A 182 -15.30 8.26 -17.15
C TRP A 182 -15.15 7.89 -18.63
N GLY A 183 -15.38 8.85 -19.53
CA GLY A 183 -15.50 8.55 -20.95
C GLY A 183 -16.79 7.83 -21.30
N GLY A 184 -17.83 8.05 -20.49
CA GLY A 184 -19.11 7.37 -20.54
C GLY A 184 -19.98 7.80 -19.37
N PHE A 185 -21.07 7.07 -19.15
CA PHE A 185 -22.06 7.37 -18.11
C PHE A 185 -21.78 6.72 -16.76
N SER A 186 -20.80 5.82 -16.69
CA SER A 186 -20.37 5.13 -15.48
C SER A 186 -18.88 4.79 -15.56
N VAL A 187 -18.31 4.37 -14.44
CA VAL A 187 -17.00 3.73 -14.43
C VAL A 187 -17.08 2.42 -15.22
N ASP A 188 -16.30 2.30 -16.30
CA ASP A 188 -16.24 1.11 -17.15
C ASP A 188 -14.89 1.07 -17.89
N ASN A 189 -14.78 0.27 -18.96
CA ASN A 189 -13.56 0.05 -19.71
C ASN A 189 -12.87 1.32 -20.25
N PRO A 190 -13.59 2.33 -20.77
CA PRO A 190 -12.96 3.60 -21.14
C PRO A 190 -12.23 4.25 -19.95
N THR A 191 -12.79 4.17 -18.74
CA THR A 191 -12.21 4.68 -17.49
C THR A 191 -10.95 3.91 -17.08
N LEU A 192 -11.00 2.58 -17.14
CA LEU A 192 -9.85 1.75 -16.78
C LEU A 192 -8.67 1.98 -17.73
N ASN A 193 -8.95 2.04 -19.04
CA ASN A 193 -7.90 2.14 -20.06
C ASN A 193 -7.13 3.47 -19.99
N ARG A 194 -7.84 4.60 -19.82
CA ARG A 194 -7.20 5.92 -19.60
C ARG A 194 -6.44 5.97 -18.27
N PHE A 195 -6.96 5.33 -17.21
CA PHE A 195 -6.30 5.35 -15.91
C PHE A 195 -5.00 4.57 -15.96
N PHE A 196 -4.94 3.48 -16.73
CA PHE A 196 -3.67 2.81 -17.04
C PHE A 196 -2.67 3.76 -17.74
N ALA A 197 -3.09 4.45 -18.80
CA ALA A 197 -2.23 5.37 -19.53
C ALA A 197 -1.70 6.51 -18.64
N LEU A 198 -2.57 7.10 -17.81
CA LEU A 198 -2.19 8.16 -16.86
C LEU A 198 -1.31 7.61 -15.73
N HIS A 199 -1.62 6.44 -15.18
CA HIS A 199 -0.80 5.80 -14.15
C HIS A 199 0.62 5.49 -14.65
N PHE A 200 0.77 5.16 -15.93
CA PHE A 200 2.07 4.97 -16.55
C PHE A 200 2.81 6.29 -16.77
N LEU A 201 2.12 7.35 -17.20
CA LEU A 201 2.70 8.66 -17.53
C LEU A 201 3.15 9.46 -16.30
N VAL A 202 2.28 9.58 -15.29
CA VAL A 202 2.49 10.50 -14.15
C VAL A 202 3.77 10.19 -13.34
N PRO A 203 4.20 8.93 -13.15
CA PRO A 203 5.51 8.63 -12.55
C PRO A 203 6.71 9.33 -13.24
N PHE A 204 6.68 9.50 -14.56
CA PHE A 204 7.72 10.24 -15.28
C PHE A 204 7.60 11.75 -15.08
N VAL A 205 6.38 12.27 -14.91
CA VAL A 205 6.15 13.65 -14.47
C VAL A 205 6.71 13.85 -13.06
N ILE A 206 6.48 12.91 -12.14
CA ILE A 206 7.06 12.92 -10.79
C ILE A 206 8.59 12.91 -10.88
N LEU A 207 9.19 12.07 -11.72
CA LEU A 207 10.63 12.05 -11.93
C LEU A 207 11.17 13.42 -12.40
N GLY A 208 10.51 14.04 -13.38
CA GLY A 208 10.86 15.40 -13.83
C GLY A 208 10.74 16.44 -12.72
N LEU A 209 9.66 16.38 -11.93
CA LEU A 209 9.47 17.26 -10.77
C LEU A 209 10.53 17.03 -9.68
N VAL A 210 10.96 15.78 -9.45
CA VAL A 210 12.04 15.45 -8.50
C VAL A 210 13.36 16.06 -8.96
N VAL A 211 13.67 16.04 -10.26
CA VAL A 211 14.85 16.73 -10.80
C VAL A 211 14.77 18.23 -10.50
N VAL A 212 13.62 18.87 -10.74
CA VAL A 212 13.41 20.29 -10.42
C VAL A 212 13.48 20.53 -8.91
N HIS A 213 12.98 19.61 -8.08
CA HIS A 213 13.02 19.70 -6.62
C HIS A 213 14.45 19.66 -6.08
N VAL A 214 15.27 18.71 -6.58
CA VAL A 214 16.69 18.62 -6.22
C VAL A 214 17.46 19.84 -6.74
N TRP A 215 17.14 20.34 -7.93
CA TRP A 215 17.74 21.57 -8.44
C TRP A 215 17.42 22.77 -7.54
N ALA A 216 16.15 22.99 -7.19
CA ALA A 216 15.75 24.05 -6.27
C ALA A 216 16.48 23.93 -4.92
N LEU A 217 16.63 22.70 -4.38
CA LEU A 217 17.39 22.43 -3.17
C LEU A 217 18.86 22.82 -3.33
N HIS A 218 19.48 22.51 -4.48
CA HIS A 218 20.89 22.81 -4.72
C HIS A 218 21.17 24.30 -4.83
N THR A 219 20.18 25.10 -5.24
CA THR A 219 20.27 26.57 -5.28
C THR A 219 20.26 27.18 -3.88
N VAL A 220 19.34 26.75 -3.01
CA VAL A 220 19.13 27.38 -1.68
C VAL A 220 19.77 26.61 -0.52
N LYS A 221 20.39 25.47 -0.83
CA LYS A 221 21.02 24.51 0.08
C LYS A 221 20.08 23.89 1.12
N SER A 222 20.50 22.75 1.64
CA SER A 222 19.79 22.03 2.71
C SER A 222 19.63 22.90 3.96
N ASN A 223 18.41 22.98 4.48
CA ASN A 223 18.18 23.41 5.86
C ASN A 223 18.82 22.40 6.84
N ASN A 224 18.89 22.73 8.13
CA ASN A 224 19.43 21.86 9.17
C ASN A 224 18.62 21.91 10.47
N PRO A 225 18.86 21.02 11.45
CA PRO A 225 18.06 20.96 12.67
C PRO A 225 18.00 22.24 13.50
N LEU A 226 18.97 23.15 13.33
CA LEU A 226 19.02 24.43 14.03
C LEU A 226 18.24 25.54 13.29
N GLY A 227 17.95 25.37 11.99
CA GLY A 227 17.21 26.36 11.20
C GLY A 227 18.00 27.63 10.83
N ILE A 228 19.31 27.66 11.10
CA ILE A 228 20.24 28.76 10.79
C ILE A 228 20.98 28.48 9.47
N GLU A 229 21.31 29.51 8.69
CA GLU A 229 22.11 29.35 7.48
C GLU A 229 23.59 29.04 7.81
N MET A 230 24.27 28.37 6.88
CA MET A 230 25.71 28.13 6.97
C MET A 230 26.47 29.46 6.82
N LYS A 231 27.38 29.78 7.74
CA LYS A 231 28.16 31.03 7.72
C LYS A 231 29.55 30.88 7.10
N GLY A 232 30.03 29.65 6.92
CA GLY A 232 31.34 29.38 6.35
C GLY A 232 31.68 27.88 6.35
N PRO A 233 32.90 27.53 5.90
CA PRO A 233 33.33 26.13 5.75
C PRO A 233 33.23 25.29 7.03
N GLN A 234 33.37 25.90 8.21
CA GLN A 234 33.24 25.22 9.50
C GLN A 234 31.86 24.60 9.76
N ASP A 235 30.83 25.13 9.11
CA ASP A 235 29.43 24.69 9.25
C ASP A 235 29.05 23.57 8.26
N SER A 236 29.90 23.30 7.26
CA SER A 236 29.63 22.36 6.17
C SER A 236 30.67 21.26 6.06
N ILE A 237 30.26 20.11 5.54
CA ILE A 237 31.13 19.03 5.08
C ILE A 237 30.69 18.64 3.66
N PRO A 238 31.58 18.07 2.82
CA PRO A 238 31.17 17.57 1.51
C PRO A 238 30.13 16.46 1.64
N PHE A 239 29.24 16.33 0.66
CA PHE A 239 28.21 15.29 0.68
C PHE A 239 28.82 13.90 0.59
N HIS A 240 29.76 13.69 -0.33
CA HIS A 240 30.55 12.47 -0.41
C HIS A 240 31.87 12.62 0.38
N PRO A 241 32.29 11.61 1.16
CA PRO A 241 31.62 10.32 1.40
C PRO A 241 30.62 10.32 2.56
N PHE A 242 30.57 11.39 3.35
CA PHE A 242 29.88 11.44 4.65
C PHE A 242 28.38 11.14 4.59
N TYR A 243 27.64 11.92 3.82
CA TYR A 243 26.21 11.74 3.67
C TYR A 243 25.88 10.58 2.73
N THR A 244 26.71 10.28 1.74
CA THR A 244 26.57 9.06 0.92
C THR A 244 26.52 7.80 1.79
N ILE A 245 27.49 7.60 2.69
CA ILE A 245 27.51 6.39 3.53
C ILE A 245 26.37 6.38 4.55
N LYS A 246 25.99 7.56 5.05
CA LYS A 246 24.86 7.70 5.97
C LYS A 246 23.53 7.37 5.29
N ASP A 247 23.37 7.79 4.05
CA ASP A 247 22.17 7.53 3.24
C ASP A 247 22.09 6.05 2.87
N LEU A 248 23.19 5.43 2.41
CA LEU A 248 23.24 3.99 2.15
C LEU A 248 22.92 3.16 3.39
N PHE A 249 23.44 3.54 4.55
CA PHE A 249 23.08 2.89 5.82
C PHE A 249 21.57 2.99 6.10
N GLY A 250 20.97 4.16 5.88
CA GLY A 250 19.51 4.32 6.04
C GLY A 250 18.71 3.54 5.00
N VAL A 251 19.19 3.43 3.75
CA VAL A 251 18.59 2.58 2.72
C VAL A 251 18.59 1.12 3.17
N ALA A 252 19.71 0.60 3.67
CA ALA A 252 19.78 -0.78 4.13
C ALA A 252 18.81 -1.07 5.29
N LEU A 253 18.71 -0.16 6.27
CA LEU A 253 17.73 -0.25 7.36
C LEU A 253 16.29 -0.21 6.85
N PHE A 254 15.98 0.72 5.95
CA PHE A 254 14.64 0.87 5.38
C PHE A 254 14.25 -0.37 4.57
N MET A 255 15.16 -0.90 3.74
CA MET A 255 14.90 -2.09 2.93
C MET A 255 14.61 -3.32 3.80
N MET A 256 15.22 -3.44 4.99
CA MET A 256 14.85 -4.51 5.94
C MET A 256 13.38 -4.41 6.38
N VAL A 257 12.91 -3.21 6.73
CA VAL A 257 11.51 -3.01 7.14
C VAL A 257 10.55 -3.22 5.97
N TYR A 258 10.83 -2.60 4.83
CA TYR A 258 10.01 -2.71 3.63
C TYR A 258 9.88 -4.16 3.15
N LEU A 259 11.00 -4.87 3.03
CA LEU A 259 11.00 -6.25 2.57
C LEU A 259 10.44 -7.21 3.63
N ALA A 260 10.47 -6.87 4.91
CA ALA A 260 9.77 -7.66 5.92
C ALA A 260 8.25 -7.70 5.67
N PHE A 261 7.64 -6.59 5.28
CA PHE A 261 6.24 -6.59 4.85
C PHE A 261 6.05 -7.44 3.59
N VAL A 262 6.87 -7.25 2.56
CA VAL A 262 6.77 -8.01 1.30
C VAL A 262 6.87 -9.52 1.53
N PHE A 263 7.77 -9.99 2.41
CA PHE A 263 8.02 -11.41 2.61
C PHE A 263 7.18 -12.08 3.67
N TRP A 264 6.64 -11.37 4.66
CA TRP A 264 5.84 -11.99 5.73
C TRP A 264 4.42 -11.45 5.85
N ALA A 265 4.17 -10.20 5.50
CA ALA A 265 2.86 -9.56 5.64
C ALA A 265 2.45 -8.70 4.41
N PRO A 266 2.48 -9.25 3.18
CA PRO A 266 2.34 -8.45 1.96
C PRO A 266 0.95 -7.84 1.77
N ASN A 267 -0.05 -8.39 2.46
CA ASN A 267 -1.44 -7.93 2.41
C ASN A 267 -1.79 -7.03 3.60
N PHE A 268 -0.84 -6.69 4.48
CA PHE A 268 -1.08 -5.90 5.70
C PHE A 268 -1.70 -4.52 5.41
N PHE A 269 -1.23 -3.83 4.37
CA PHE A 269 -1.74 -2.52 3.98
C PHE A 269 -2.88 -2.58 2.96
N GLY A 270 -3.26 -3.77 2.51
CA GLY A 270 -4.29 -3.97 1.48
C GLY A 270 -5.67 -4.18 2.10
N GLU A 271 -6.71 -3.88 1.31
CA GLU A 271 -8.09 -4.18 1.68
C GLU A 271 -8.50 -5.56 1.10
N PRO A 272 -8.92 -6.52 1.94
CA PRO A 272 -9.32 -7.86 1.50
C PRO A 272 -10.34 -7.87 0.36
N ASP A 273 -11.32 -6.97 0.39
CA ASP A 273 -12.36 -6.90 -0.65
C ASP A 273 -11.80 -6.61 -2.06
N ASN A 274 -10.57 -6.10 -2.18
CA ASN A 274 -9.95 -5.91 -3.49
C ASN A 274 -9.45 -7.22 -4.14
N TYR A 275 -9.56 -8.35 -3.43
CA TYR A 275 -9.43 -9.71 -4.00
C TYR A 275 -10.78 -10.29 -4.47
N ILE A 276 -11.86 -9.52 -4.40
CA ILE A 276 -13.15 -9.82 -5.03
C ILE A 276 -13.21 -9.05 -6.35
N PRO A 277 -13.47 -9.69 -7.50
CA PRO A 277 -13.64 -8.98 -8.77
C PRO A 277 -14.71 -7.90 -8.68
N ALA A 278 -14.52 -6.79 -9.40
CA ALA A 278 -15.48 -5.70 -9.43
C ALA A 278 -16.87 -6.17 -9.89
N ASN A 279 -17.88 -5.82 -9.10
CA ASN A 279 -19.29 -6.00 -9.42
C ASN A 279 -20.00 -4.64 -9.36
N PRO A 280 -20.34 -4.04 -10.51
CA PRO A 280 -21.02 -2.75 -10.57
C PRO A 280 -22.40 -2.69 -9.89
N MET A 281 -23.01 -3.85 -9.61
CA MET A 281 -24.35 -3.95 -9.02
C MET A 281 -24.33 -4.16 -7.51
N VAL A 282 -23.15 -4.39 -6.90
CA VAL A 282 -23.02 -4.71 -5.47
C VAL A 282 -21.89 -3.89 -4.86
N THR A 283 -22.25 -2.86 -4.09
CA THR A 283 -21.32 -2.12 -3.23
C THR A 283 -20.91 -2.96 -2.01
N PRO A 284 -19.61 -3.03 -1.69
CA PRO A 284 -19.15 -3.56 -0.42
C PRO A 284 -19.79 -2.84 0.77
N PRO A 285 -20.04 -3.54 1.90
CA PRO A 285 -20.62 -2.93 3.10
C PRO A 285 -19.77 -1.79 3.68
N HIS A 286 -18.44 -1.90 3.55
CA HIS A 286 -17.49 -0.93 4.10
C HIS A 286 -16.49 -0.51 3.02
N ILE A 287 -16.83 0.56 2.28
CA ILE A 287 -15.94 1.17 1.29
C ILE A 287 -15.04 2.15 2.00
N VAL A 288 -13.75 1.85 2.05
CA VAL A 288 -12.72 2.64 2.73
C VAL A 288 -11.55 2.83 1.76
N PRO A 289 -11.03 4.05 1.58
CA PRO A 289 -9.86 4.26 0.74
C PRO A 289 -8.60 3.74 1.45
N GLU A 290 -7.51 3.65 0.71
CA GLU A 290 -6.22 3.23 1.22
C GLU A 290 -5.77 4.09 2.39
N TRP A 291 -5.00 3.50 3.31
CA TRP A 291 -4.68 4.13 4.60
C TRP A 291 -4.06 5.53 4.48
N TYR A 292 -3.30 5.77 3.41
CA TYR A 292 -2.65 7.05 3.14
C TYR A 292 -3.62 8.14 2.66
N TYR A 293 -4.88 7.83 2.34
CA TYR A 293 -5.92 8.82 2.05
C TYR A 293 -6.90 9.04 3.21
N LEU A 294 -6.89 8.19 4.23
CA LEU A 294 -7.85 8.24 5.34
C LEU A 294 -7.94 9.61 6.05
N PRO A 295 -6.83 10.35 6.31
CA PRO A 295 -6.95 11.65 6.96
C PRO A 295 -7.77 12.65 6.14
N PHE A 296 -7.64 12.63 4.81
CA PHE A 296 -8.37 13.54 3.91
C PHE A 296 -9.81 13.06 3.69
N TYR A 297 -10.02 11.75 3.62
CA TYR A 297 -11.35 11.17 3.59
C TYR A 297 -12.16 11.50 4.85
N ALA A 298 -11.52 11.46 6.04
CA ALA A 298 -12.13 11.89 7.29
C ALA A 298 -12.55 13.37 7.27
N ILE A 299 -11.70 14.24 6.70
CA ILE A 299 -12.03 15.67 6.51
C ILE A 299 -13.23 15.84 5.56
N LEU A 300 -13.26 15.11 4.43
CA LEU A 300 -14.36 15.17 3.46
C LEU A 300 -15.71 14.87 4.13
N ARG A 301 -15.79 13.76 4.86
CA ARG A 301 -17.03 13.27 5.45
C ARG A 301 -17.41 13.93 6.78
N ALA A 302 -16.60 14.88 7.27
CA ALA A 302 -16.91 15.63 8.48
C ALA A 302 -18.07 16.63 8.28
N PHE A 303 -18.34 17.02 7.02
CA PHE A 303 -19.37 17.99 6.66
C PHE A 303 -20.67 17.27 6.32
N THR A 304 -21.65 17.33 7.23
CA THR A 304 -22.86 16.48 7.20
C THR A 304 -24.17 17.25 7.06
N PHE A 305 -24.14 18.58 6.96
CA PHE A 305 -25.34 19.41 6.84
C PHE A 305 -25.16 20.49 5.76
N ASP A 306 -26.27 20.86 5.13
CA ASP A 306 -26.26 21.86 4.07
C ASP A 306 -26.24 23.28 4.66
N LEU A 307 -25.45 24.16 4.03
CA LEU A 307 -25.56 25.60 4.20
C LEU A 307 -26.42 26.16 3.05
N PRO A 308 -27.11 27.31 3.22
CA PRO A 308 -28.08 27.82 2.24
C PRO A 308 -27.59 27.93 0.79
N PHE A 309 -26.30 28.14 0.57
CA PHE A 309 -25.68 28.26 -0.76
C PHE A 309 -24.54 27.26 -0.99
N LEU A 310 -24.36 26.30 -0.08
CA LEU A 310 -23.22 25.39 -0.12
C LEU A 310 -23.63 24.01 0.41
N PRO A 311 -24.02 23.07 -0.47
CA PRO A 311 -24.39 21.72 -0.06
C PRO A 311 -23.25 21.00 0.67
N ALA A 312 -23.56 20.11 1.60
CA ALA A 312 -22.60 19.35 2.41
C ALA A 312 -21.59 18.61 1.53
N LYS A 313 -22.05 18.03 0.41
CA LYS A 313 -21.19 17.38 -0.59
C LYS A 313 -20.10 18.33 -1.11
N LEU A 314 -20.47 19.56 -1.48
CA LEU A 314 -19.51 20.56 -1.97
C LEU A 314 -18.62 21.08 -0.84
N GLN A 315 -19.16 21.29 0.37
CA GLN A 315 -18.35 21.65 1.54
C GLN A 315 -17.24 20.64 1.80
N GLY A 316 -17.57 19.34 1.84
CA GLY A 316 -16.63 18.26 2.09
C GLY A 316 -15.55 18.16 1.00
N VAL A 317 -15.93 18.30 -0.28
CA VAL A 317 -14.98 18.32 -1.39
C VAL A 317 -14.02 19.51 -1.28
N LEU A 318 -14.53 20.72 -1.02
CA LEU A 318 -13.70 21.91 -0.86
C LEU A 318 -12.77 21.80 0.34
N ALA A 319 -13.24 21.26 1.46
CA ALA A 319 -12.41 21.05 2.66
C ALA A 319 -11.31 20.02 2.39
N MET A 320 -11.61 18.90 1.76
CA MET A 320 -10.61 17.88 1.43
C MET A 320 -9.48 18.44 0.55
N PHE A 321 -9.83 19.16 -0.53
CA PHE A 321 -8.81 19.76 -1.40
C PHE A 321 -8.05 20.88 -0.69
N SER A 322 -8.75 21.72 0.07
CA SER A 322 -8.14 22.82 0.83
C SER A 322 -7.17 22.33 1.91
N ALA A 323 -7.42 21.17 2.51
CA ALA A 323 -6.50 20.56 3.47
C ALA A 323 -5.12 20.29 2.87
N ILE A 324 -5.02 20.03 1.56
CA ILE A 324 -3.73 19.87 0.87
C ILE A 324 -3.23 21.23 0.35
N LEU A 325 -4.11 22.01 -0.29
CA LEU A 325 -3.74 23.28 -0.93
C LEU A 325 -3.28 24.35 0.07
N ILE A 326 -3.73 24.30 1.33
CA ILE A 326 -3.25 25.19 2.39
C ILE A 326 -1.74 25.09 2.62
N LEU A 327 -1.11 23.97 2.25
CA LEU A 327 0.34 23.83 2.32
C LEU A 327 1.05 24.78 1.35
N PHE A 328 0.45 25.20 0.23
CA PHE A 328 1.03 26.27 -0.60
C PHE A 328 1.02 27.60 0.14
N ALA A 329 -0.03 27.90 0.92
CA ALA A 329 -0.10 29.11 1.72
C ALA A 329 0.83 29.10 2.96
N LEU A 330 1.26 27.91 3.40
CA LEU A 330 2.02 27.71 4.64
C LEU A 330 3.23 28.63 4.84
N PRO A 331 4.10 28.89 3.85
CA PRO A 331 5.25 29.80 4.04
C PRO A 331 4.86 31.22 4.45
N TRP A 332 3.64 31.65 4.13
CA TRP A 332 3.10 32.95 4.51
C TRP A 332 2.23 32.91 5.77
N LEU A 333 1.65 31.75 6.10
CA LEU A 333 0.86 31.57 7.32
C LEU A 333 1.75 31.47 8.58
N ASP A 334 2.92 30.83 8.50
CA ASP A 334 3.87 30.83 9.62
C ASP A 334 4.70 32.13 9.65
N THR A 335 4.19 33.12 10.39
CA THR A 335 4.79 34.46 10.51
C THR A 335 6.04 34.52 11.39
N SER A 336 6.42 33.42 12.06
CA SER A 336 7.61 33.41 12.93
C SER A 336 8.90 33.50 12.11
N LYS A 337 9.82 34.38 12.52
CA LYS A 337 11.16 34.48 11.91
C LYS A 337 12.08 33.31 12.26
N VAL A 338 11.77 32.56 13.33
CA VAL A 338 12.53 31.38 13.73
C VAL A 338 12.03 30.17 12.95
N ARG A 339 12.95 29.46 12.29
CA ARG A 339 12.58 28.31 11.43
C ARG A 339 12.30 27.05 12.24
N SER A 340 13.30 26.58 12.99
CA SER A 340 13.23 25.29 13.68
C SER A 340 12.33 25.33 14.92
N ALA A 341 11.40 24.37 15.01
CA ALA A 341 10.56 24.16 16.19
C ALA A 341 11.37 23.88 17.47
N LYS A 342 12.64 23.47 17.35
CA LYS A 342 13.56 23.27 18.51
C LYS A 342 13.67 24.53 19.38
N PHE A 343 13.56 25.71 18.76
CA PHE A 343 13.68 27.01 19.42
C PHE A 343 12.35 27.72 19.59
N ARG A 344 11.23 27.03 19.33
CA ARG A 344 9.87 27.57 19.41
C ARG A 344 9.05 26.76 20.41
N PRO A 345 9.06 27.11 21.71
CA PRO A 345 8.52 26.28 22.78
C PRO A 345 7.02 25.98 22.67
N LEU A 346 6.24 26.94 22.16
CA LEU A 346 4.80 26.81 21.99
C LEU A 346 4.49 26.08 20.68
N TYR A 347 5.09 26.51 19.56
CA TYR A 347 4.88 25.85 18.27
C TYR A 347 5.24 24.36 18.32
N ARG A 348 6.31 23.98 19.03
CA ARG A 348 6.69 22.58 19.20
C ARG A 348 5.58 21.73 19.83
N GLN A 349 4.80 22.28 20.77
CA GLN A 349 3.67 21.57 21.38
C GLN A 349 2.52 21.40 20.39
N PHE A 350 2.15 22.49 19.70
CA PHE A 350 1.09 22.46 18.69
C PHE A 350 1.43 21.60 17.47
N PHE A 351 2.72 21.49 17.11
CA PHE A 351 3.20 20.57 16.10
C PHE A 351 2.91 19.10 16.49
N TRP A 352 3.24 18.69 17.71
CA TRP A 352 2.98 17.31 18.15
C TRP A 352 1.49 17.04 18.28
N LEU A 353 0.71 18.02 18.76
CA LEU A 353 -0.74 17.94 18.75
C LEU A 353 -1.30 17.81 17.32
N PHE A 354 -0.72 18.51 16.34
CA PHE A 354 -1.08 18.37 14.93
C PHE A 354 -0.74 17.00 14.34
N LEU A 355 0.41 16.43 14.70
CA LEU A 355 0.73 15.05 14.31
C LEU A 355 -0.31 14.07 14.88
N VAL A 356 -0.62 14.17 16.18
CA VAL A 356 -1.66 13.33 16.80
C VAL A 356 -3.00 13.54 16.11
N ASN A 357 -3.38 14.77 15.79
CA ASN A 357 -4.61 15.08 15.06
C ASN A 357 -4.67 14.39 13.69
N ALA A 358 -3.58 14.41 12.93
CA ALA A 358 -3.51 13.73 11.63
C ALA A 358 -3.64 12.21 11.76
N LEU A 359 -3.05 11.60 12.80
CA LEU A 359 -3.20 10.17 13.10
C LEU A 359 -4.64 9.82 13.52
N VAL A 360 -5.28 10.66 14.35
CA VAL A 360 -6.69 10.48 14.73
C VAL A 360 -7.61 10.62 13.52
N LEU A 361 -7.38 11.60 12.64
CA LEU A 361 -8.10 11.71 11.36
C LEU A 361 -7.96 10.44 10.51
N GLY A 362 -6.73 9.90 10.41
CA GLY A 362 -6.51 8.62 9.73
C GLY A 362 -7.29 7.47 10.36
N TYR A 363 -7.28 7.36 11.69
CA TYR A 363 -8.02 6.32 12.41
C TYR A 363 -9.54 6.43 12.19
N VAL A 364 -10.14 7.60 12.39
CA VAL A 364 -11.60 7.77 12.24
C VAL A 364 -12.03 7.65 10.78
N GLY A 365 -11.17 8.01 9.82
CA GLY A 365 -11.42 7.83 8.39
C GLY A 365 -11.57 6.36 8.02
N GLY A 366 -10.86 5.46 8.69
CA GLY A 366 -10.93 4.01 8.48
C GLY A 366 -12.04 3.29 9.26
N LYS A 367 -12.92 4.03 9.95
CA LYS A 367 -14.04 3.47 10.72
C LYS A 367 -15.39 3.92 10.15
N PRO A 368 -16.49 3.20 10.41
CA PRO A 368 -17.84 3.66 10.06
C PRO A 368 -18.13 5.07 10.60
N ALA A 369 -18.88 5.86 9.83
CA ALA A 369 -19.20 7.25 10.15
C ALA A 369 -20.41 7.35 11.10
N GLU A 370 -20.29 6.77 12.30
CA GLU A 370 -21.41 6.62 13.22
C GLU A 370 -21.08 7.14 14.64
N GLY A 371 -22.12 7.59 15.34
CA GLY A 371 -22.05 7.96 16.76
C GLY A 371 -20.96 8.99 17.09
N ILE A 372 -20.11 8.67 18.06
CA ILE A 372 -19.07 9.57 18.57
C ILE A 372 -17.95 9.85 17.55
N LEU A 373 -17.70 8.91 16.62
CA LEU A 373 -16.60 9.00 15.66
C LEU A 373 -16.79 10.16 14.68
N VAL A 374 -18.04 10.47 14.31
CA VAL A 374 -18.37 11.64 13.47
C VAL A 374 -17.98 12.94 14.17
N LYS A 375 -18.32 13.08 15.46
CA LYS A 375 -18.00 14.28 16.25
C LYS A 375 -16.49 14.45 16.44
N ILE A 376 -15.77 13.34 16.66
CA ILE A 376 -14.30 13.36 16.71
C ILE A 376 -13.71 13.82 15.37
N GLY A 377 -14.20 13.28 14.25
CA GLY A 377 -13.79 13.70 12.91
C GLY A 377 -14.01 15.19 12.64
N GLN A 378 -15.16 15.73 13.06
CA GLN A 378 -15.49 17.15 12.97
C GLN A 378 -14.54 18.03 13.80
N PHE A 379 -14.31 17.67 15.06
CA PHE A 379 -13.38 18.40 15.93
C PHE A 379 -11.95 18.37 15.36
N CYS A 380 -11.47 17.20 14.94
CA CYS A 380 -10.14 17.06 14.37
C CYS A 380 -9.97 17.82 13.04
N THR A 381 -11.03 17.88 12.22
CA THR A 381 -11.06 18.70 11.00
C THR A 381 -10.98 20.18 11.33
N ALA A 382 -11.74 20.65 12.32
CA ALA A 382 -11.67 22.03 12.79
C ALA A 382 -10.27 22.38 13.32
N TYR A 383 -9.66 21.51 14.13
CA TYR A 383 -8.30 21.71 14.62
C TYR A 383 -7.27 21.70 13.48
N TYR A 384 -7.43 20.85 12.46
CA TYR A 384 -6.54 20.80 11.29
C TYR A 384 -6.44 22.18 10.63
N PHE A 385 -7.58 22.79 10.29
CA PHE A 385 -7.61 24.12 9.68
C PHE A 385 -7.19 25.23 10.65
N ALA A 386 -7.62 25.16 11.92
CA ALA A 386 -7.22 26.13 12.93
C ALA A 386 -5.70 26.13 13.15
N HIS A 387 -5.03 24.99 13.04
CA HIS A 387 -3.58 24.90 13.14
C HIS A 387 -2.88 25.82 12.13
N PHE A 388 -3.28 25.72 10.86
CA PHE A 388 -2.67 26.50 9.79
C PHE A 388 -3.17 27.95 9.71
N LEU A 389 -4.48 28.17 9.79
CA LEU A 389 -5.09 29.48 9.54
C LEU A 389 -5.07 30.40 10.76
N ILE A 390 -5.02 29.86 11.98
CA ILE A 390 -5.14 30.64 13.22
C ILE A 390 -3.87 30.51 14.06
N LEU A 391 -3.48 29.28 14.43
CA LEU A 391 -2.40 29.05 15.38
C LEU A 391 -1.06 29.49 14.81
N LEU A 392 -0.71 29.11 13.58
CA LEU A 392 0.56 29.50 12.97
C LEU A 392 0.75 31.04 12.86
N PRO A 393 -0.20 31.82 12.32
CA PRO A 393 -0.08 33.28 12.28
C PRO A 393 -0.01 33.93 13.66
N LEU A 394 -0.75 33.38 14.63
CA LEU A 394 -0.82 33.92 15.99
C LEU A 394 0.46 33.63 16.78
N LEU A 395 0.98 32.40 16.69
CA LEU A 395 2.20 31.98 17.36
C LEU A 395 3.41 32.81 16.92
N GLY A 396 3.50 33.18 15.64
CA GLY A 396 4.58 34.06 15.19
C GLY A 396 4.58 35.46 15.82
N LYS A 397 3.45 35.90 16.40
CA LYS A 397 3.32 37.18 17.12
C LYS A 397 3.48 37.04 18.64
N ILE A 398 2.99 35.94 19.23
CA ILE A 398 2.93 35.77 20.69
C ILE A 398 4.14 35.02 21.25
N GLU A 399 4.66 34.06 20.51
CA GLU A 399 5.72 33.18 21.00
C GLU A 399 7.01 33.95 21.23
N LYS A 400 7.67 33.72 22.38
CA LYS A 400 9.03 34.16 22.66
C LYS A 400 10.01 33.03 22.31
N PRO A 401 10.73 33.09 21.16
CA PRO A 401 11.62 32.01 20.76
C PRO A 401 12.87 31.96 21.64
N LYS A 402 13.45 30.76 21.76
CA LYS A 402 14.76 30.58 22.41
C LYS A 402 15.88 31.15 21.54
N ALA A 403 16.98 31.55 22.18
CA ALA A 403 18.17 32.03 21.48
C ALA A 403 18.72 30.98 20.50
N LEU A 404 19.06 31.44 19.30
CA LEU A 404 19.67 30.61 18.27
C LEU A 404 21.19 30.53 18.49
N PRO A 405 21.82 29.36 18.26
CA PRO A 405 23.27 29.26 18.23
C PRO A 405 23.89 30.18 17.18
N ALA A 406 25.10 30.67 17.44
CA ALA A 406 25.79 31.59 16.53
C ALA A 406 26.23 30.94 15.21
N SER A 407 26.53 29.64 15.22
CA SER A 407 26.95 28.84 14.07
C SER A 407 26.56 27.37 14.26
N ILE A 408 26.51 26.62 13.16
CA ILE A 408 26.20 25.19 13.17
C ILE A 408 27.27 24.38 13.92
N ALA A 409 28.53 24.81 13.83
CA ALA A 409 29.67 24.19 14.50
C ALA A 409 29.75 24.50 16.01
N SER A 410 29.02 25.50 16.51
CA SER A 410 29.08 25.85 17.94
C SER A 410 28.49 24.74 18.82
N PRO A 411 29.16 24.35 19.92
CA PRO A 411 28.64 23.32 20.82
C PRO A 411 27.31 23.80 21.40
N VAL A 412 26.24 23.06 21.08
CA VAL A 412 24.95 23.28 21.72
C VAL A 412 25.13 22.83 23.17
N VAL A 413 25.10 23.79 24.11
CA VAL A 413 25.09 23.55 25.56
C VAL A 413 24.23 22.31 25.84
N LYS A 414 24.79 21.33 26.57
CA LYS A 414 24.14 20.06 26.92
C LYS A 414 22.81 20.32 27.62
N ALA A 415 21.74 20.50 26.84
CA ALA A 415 20.39 20.34 27.33
C ALA A 415 20.24 18.84 27.60
N ALA A 416 20.04 18.51 28.88
CA ALA A 416 19.79 17.16 29.36
C ALA A 416 18.97 16.38 28.33
N ALA A 417 19.53 15.27 27.89
CA ALA A 417 18.85 14.32 27.05
C ALA A 417 17.68 13.74 27.88
N LEU A 418 16.54 14.42 27.87
CA LEU A 418 15.28 13.76 28.10
C LEU A 418 14.99 12.97 26.83
N GLY A 419 15.67 11.83 26.71
CA GLY A 419 15.35 10.80 25.74
C GLY A 419 14.00 10.24 26.11
N VAL A 420 12.93 10.91 25.68
CA VAL A 420 11.71 10.17 25.40
C VAL A 420 11.99 9.42 24.11
N MET A 421 12.64 8.26 24.23
CA MET A 421 12.41 7.20 23.28
C MET A 421 10.92 6.88 23.43
N ILE A 422 10.08 7.48 22.59
CA ILE A 422 8.92 6.71 22.14
C ILE A 422 9.53 5.65 21.22
N LEU A 423 9.98 4.56 21.84
CA LEU A 423 9.89 3.26 21.23
C LEU A 423 8.41 3.09 20.90
N VAL A 424 7.99 3.53 19.71
CA VAL A 424 6.93 2.80 19.04
C VAL A 424 7.60 1.49 18.71
N GLY A 425 7.42 0.53 19.59
CA GLY A 425 8.01 -0.78 19.47
C GLY A 425 7.64 -1.38 18.13
N LEU A 426 8.64 -1.52 17.26
CA LEU A 426 8.69 -2.63 16.30
C LEU A 426 8.76 -4.01 17.01
N ALA A 427 8.72 -4.04 18.35
CA ALA A 427 8.57 -5.22 19.20
C ALA A 427 7.15 -5.35 19.81
N GLY A 428 6.16 -4.62 19.30
CA GLY A 428 4.73 -4.76 19.67
C GLY A 428 3.83 -5.21 18.52
N PHE A 429 4.38 -5.52 17.34
CA PHE A 429 3.60 -6.02 16.18
C PHE A 429 3.56 -7.55 16.08
N SER A 430 3.88 -8.25 17.17
CA SER A 430 3.45 -9.62 17.42
C SER A 430 2.22 -9.59 18.33
N GLY A 431 1.09 -9.16 17.76
CA GLY A 431 -0.16 -9.01 18.51
C GLY A 431 -1.11 -8.05 17.82
N SER A 432 -2.09 -8.60 17.12
CA SER A 432 -3.35 -7.91 16.80
C SER A 432 -3.27 -6.76 15.79
N ALA A 433 -2.82 -7.06 14.57
CA ALA A 433 -3.38 -6.39 13.39
C ALA A 433 -4.58 -7.19 12.86
N SER A 434 -5.48 -7.57 13.76
CA SER A 434 -6.90 -7.63 13.46
C SER A 434 -7.46 -6.37 14.10
N ALA A 435 -7.44 -5.26 13.36
CA ALA A 435 -8.42 -4.23 13.65
C ALA A 435 -9.77 -4.91 13.37
N ASN A 436 -10.40 -5.44 14.42
CA ASN A 436 -11.78 -5.87 14.37
C ASN A 436 -12.59 -4.65 13.90
N ALA A 437 -12.89 -4.64 12.61
CA ALA A 437 -13.79 -3.72 11.95
C ALA A 437 -15.10 -4.42 11.57
N GLY A 438 -15.38 -5.58 12.18
CA GLY A 438 -16.70 -6.18 12.19
C GLY A 438 -17.15 -6.30 13.64
N GLY A 439 -18.34 -5.78 13.96
CA GLY A 439 -19.07 -6.13 15.19
C GLY A 439 -19.60 -7.58 15.14
N GLY A 440 -18.78 -8.52 14.65
CA GLY A 440 -19.10 -9.93 14.52
C GLY A 440 -18.54 -10.74 15.69
N PRO A 441 -18.98 -11.99 15.83
CA PRO A 441 -18.53 -12.87 16.91
C PRO A 441 -17.04 -13.19 16.80
N GLU A 442 -16.43 -13.54 17.94
CA GLU A 442 -15.04 -13.97 18.00
C GLU A 442 -14.85 -15.25 17.17
N LEU A 443 -13.95 -15.19 16.17
CA LEU A 443 -13.70 -16.29 15.25
C LEU A 443 -13.13 -17.50 16.00
N LYS A 444 -13.65 -18.69 15.69
CA LYS A 444 -13.07 -19.97 16.11
C LYS A 444 -11.68 -20.11 15.51
N LYS A 445 -10.77 -20.68 16.29
CA LYS A 445 -9.42 -21.06 15.85
C LYS A 445 -9.27 -22.57 15.94
N PRO A 446 -8.49 -23.19 15.03
CA PRO A 446 -8.14 -24.59 15.16
C PRO A 446 -7.35 -24.84 16.46
N ALA A 447 -7.46 -26.05 17.01
CA ALA A 447 -6.76 -26.43 18.23
C ALA A 447 -5.23 -26.30 18.10
N THR A 448 -4.72 -26.60 16.90
CA THR A 448 -3.35 -26.33 16.48
C THR A 448 -3.34 -25.20 15.47
N ALA A 449 -2.45 -24.23 15.64
CA ALA A 449 -2.26 -23.17 14.65
C ALA A 449 -1.87 -23.78 13.29
N PHE A 450 -2.26 -23.09 12.21
CA PHE A 450 -1.93 -23.54 10.87
C PHE A 450 -0.41 -23.61 10.66
N SER A 451 0.07 -24.66 9.99
CA SER A 451 1.51 -24.96 9.88
C SER A 451 2.31 -23.86 9.17
N TRP A 452 1.64 -23.10 8.29
CA TRP A 452 2.23 -21.99 7.53
C TRP A 452 2.21 -20.66 8.27
N GLU A 453 1.82 -20.61 9.55
CA GLU A 453 1.87 -19.36 10.32
C GLU A 453 3.28 -19.03 10.83
N GLY A 454 3.49 -17.76 11.16
CA GLY A 454 4.78 -17.29 11.69
C GLY A 454 5.89 -17.16 10.64
N VAL A 455 7.08 -16.75 11.09
CA VAL A 455 8.21 -16.37 10.22
C VAL A 455 8.78 -17.56 9.45
N PHE A 456 8.79 -18.75 10.06
CA PHE A 456 9.36 -19.99 9.51
C PHE A 456 8.31 -21.07 9.18
N GLY A 457 7.03 -20.76 9.34
CA GLY A 457 5.96 -21.70 8.99
C GLY A 457 5.91 -21.98 7.49
N HIS A 458 5.57 -23.21 7.14
CA HIS A 458 5.47 -23.73 5.80
C HIS A 458 4.21 -24.58 5.64
N TYR A 459 3.76 -24.82 4.41
CA TYR A 459 2.63 -25.71 4.21
C TYR A 459 2.96 -27.17 4.54
N ASP A 460 2.07 -27.82 5.28
CA ASP A 460 2.05 -29.27 5.39
C ASP A 460 1.47 -29.87 4.10
N LYS A 461 2.31 -30.59 3.36
CA LYS A 461 1.91 -31.23 2.09
C LYS A 461 0.83 -32.29 2.27
N ALA A 462 0.81 -33.01 3.41
CA ALA A 462 -0.24 -33.99 3.68
C ALA A 462 -1.59 -33.28 3.86
N ALA A 463 -1.62 -32.20 4.66
CA ALA A 463 -2.80 -31.36 4.81
C ALA A 463 -3.27 -30.73 3.50
N LEU A 464 -2.34 -30.30 2.64
CA LEU A 464 -2.68 -29.78 1.31
C LEU A 464 -3.33 -30.83 0.41
N LYS A 465 -2.83 -32.06 0.38
CA LYS A 465 -3.42 -33.15 -0.39
C LYS A 465 -4.81 -33.53 0.12
N ARG A 466 -4.98 -33.61 1.44
CA ARG A 466 -6.30 -33.82 2.08
C ARG A 466 -7.26 -32.69 1.75
N GLY A 467 -6.81 -31.44 1.82
CA GLY A 467 -7.62 -30.27 1.49
C GLY A 467 -8.00 -30.21 0.01
N TRP A 468 -7.10 -30.63 -0.88
CA TRP A 468 -7.42 -30.82 -2.30
C TRP A 468 -8.51 -31.87 -2.48
N GLN A 469 -8.42 -33.01 -1.78
CA GLN A 469 -9.42 -34.07 -1.85
C GLN A 469 -10.79 -33.56 -1.40
N VAL A 470 -10.86 -32.80 -0.29
CA VAL A 470 -12.09 -32.14 0.17
C VAL A 470 -12.64 -31.19 -0.90
N TYR A 471 -11.79 -30.36 -1.51
CA TYR A 471 -12.24 -29.49 -2.59
C TYR A 471 -12.78 -30.29 -3.77
N HIS A 472 -12.04 -31.31 -4.21
CA HIS A 472 -12.36 -32.12 -5.38
C HIS A 472 -13.68 -32.89 -5.18
N ASP A 473 -13.81 -33.65 -4.10
CA ASP A 473 -14.94 -34.56 -3.85
C ASP A 473 -16.21 -33.80 -3.40
N VAL A 474 -16.05 -32.65 -2.75
CA VAL A 474 -17.16 -31.96 -2.06
C VAL A 474 -17.37 -30.55 -2.60
N CYS A 475 -16.38 -29.67 -2.48
CA CYS A 475 -16.60 -28.24 -2.76
C CYS A 475 -16.77 -27.94 -4.26
N SER A 476 -16.13 -28.72 -5.14
CA SER A 476 -16.10 -28.50 -6.59
C SER A 476 -17.46 -28.73 -7.26
N ALA A 477 -18.42 -29.35 -6.55
CA ALA A 477 -19.79 -29.52 -7.02
C ALA A 477 -20.54 -28.17 -7.15
N CYS A 478 -20.21 -27.19 -6.29
CA CYS A 478 -20.89 -25.90 -6.26
C CYS A 478 -19.95 -24.73 -6.59
N HIS A 479 -18.67 -24.83 -6.22
CA HIS A 479 -17.73 -23.72 -6.29
C HIS A 479 -16.73 -23.87 -7.43
N SER A 480 -16.39 -22.75 -8.06
CA SER A 480 -15.26 -22.68 -8.99
C SER A 480 -13.95 -22.40 -8.24
N MET A 481 -12.83 -22.70 -8.89
CA MET A 481 -11.49 -22.26 -8.50
C MET A 481 -10.70 -21.89 -9.76
N ARG A 482 -11.23 -20.91 -10.48
CA ARG A 482 -10.89 -20.61 -11.87
C ARG A 482 -9.50 -20.00 -12.06
N LEU A 483 -8.83 -19.55 -10.99
CA LEU A 483 -7.50 -18.93 -11.08
C LEU A 483 -6.36 -19.94 -10.89
N VAL A 484 -6.67 -21.20 -10.55
CA VAL A 484 -5.69 -22.27 -10.36
C VAL A 484 -5.67 -23.17 -11.59
N SER A 485 -4.47 -23.57 -12.03
CA SER A 485 -4.29 -24.53 -13.13
C SER A 485 -3.95 -25.91 -12.61
N TYR A 486 -4.31 -26.96 -13.35
CA TYR A 486 -4.03 -28.34 -12.94
C TYR A 486 -2.54 -28.61 -12.67
N ARG A 487 -1.65 -27.98 -13.45
CA ARG A 487 -0.19 -28.05 -13.25
C ARG A 487 0.26 -27.59 -11.87
N ASN A 488 -0.47 -26.69 -11.21
CA ASN A 488 -0.10 -26.19 -9.89
C ASN A 488 -0.20 -27.28 -8.81
N LEU A 489 -0.95 -28.36 -9.05
CA LEU A 489 -1.00 -29.50 -8.13
C LEU A 489 0.37 -30.18 -7.93
N ALA A 490 1.33 -29.95 -8.84
CA ALA A 490 2.71 -30.38 -8.64
C ALA A 490 3.32 -29.77 -7.36
N ASP A 491 2.97 -28.53 -7.01
CA ASP A 491 3.50 -27.82 -5.84
C ASP A 491 3.10 -28.50 -4.52
N ILE A 492 1.93 -29.16 -4.51
CA ILE A 492 1.40 -29.89 -3.35
C ILE A 492 1.72 -31.39 -3.40
N GLY A 493 2.55 -31.81 -4.36
CA GLY A 493 3.15 -33.15 -4.40
C GLY A 493 2.43 -34.18 -5.25
N PHE A 494 1.58 -33.77 -6.19
CA PHE A 494 1.09 -34.68 -7.25
C PHE A 494 2.14 -34.85 -8.35
N THR A 495 2.25 -36.06 -8.87
CA THR A 495 3.09 -36.40 -10.02
C THR A 495 2.47 -35.92 -11.33
N ALA A 496 3.29 -35.80 -12.38
CA ALA A 496 2.80 -35.36 -13.68
C ALA A 496 1.71 -36.28 -14.26
N ASP A 497 1.75 -37.59 -13.98
CA ASP A 497 0.75 -38.54 -14.47
C ASP A 497 -0.54 -38.51 -13.65
N GLU A 498 -0.46 -38.32 -12.32
CA GLU A 498 -1.65 -38.05 -11.50
C GLU A 498 -2.35 -36.77 -11.97
N ILE A 499 -1.61 -35.69 -12.24
CA ILE A 499 -2.17 -34.42 -12.72
C ILE A 499 -2.87 -34.59 -14.08
N LYS A 500 -2.28 -35.36 -15.00
CA LYS A 500 -2.93 -35.64 -16.30
C LYS A 500 -4.24 -36.39 -16.11
N THR A 501 -4.26 -37.40 -15.23
CA THR A 501 -5.46 -38.17 -14.92
C THR A 501 -6.55 -37.26 -14.33
N ILE A 502 -6.21 -36.48 -13.29
CA ILE A 502 -7.13 -35.54 -12.64
C ILE A 502 -7.68 -34.51 -13.64
N ALA A 503 -6.83 -33.96 -14.52
CA ALA A 503 -7.28 -32.98 -15.52
C ALA A 503 -8.24 -33.64 -16.54
N ALA A 504 -7.94 -34.85 -16.99
CA ALA A 504 -8.72 -35.55 -18.00
C ALA A 504 -10.14 -35.96 -17.54
N GLU A 505 -10.45 -35.89 -16.24
CA GLU A 505 -11.81 -36.10 -15.70
C GLU A 505 -12.81 -35.01 -16.14
N LYS A 506 -12.31 -33.86 -16.61
CA LYS A 506 -13.12 -32.75 -17.11
C LYS A 506 -12.83 -32.50 -18.58
N GLU A 507 -13.82 -31.95 -19.28
CA GLU A 507 -13.69 -31.51 -20.65
C GLU A 507 -13.60 -29.99 -20.74
N VAL A 508 -12.85 -29.51 -21.74
CA VAL A 508 -12.74 -28.10 -22.10
C VAL A 508 -12.92 -27.95 -23.61
N PRO A 509 -13.43 -26.80 -24.09
CA PRO A 509 -13.49 -26.53 -25.52
C PRO A 509 -12.08 -26.56 -26.14
N ALA A 510 -11.93 -27.30 -27.23
CA ALA A 510 -10.71 -27.31 -28.04
C ALA A 510 -10.65 -26.06 -28.92
N GLU A 511 -9.52 -25.88 -29.62
CA GLU A 511 -9.47 -24.88 -30.69
C GLU A 511 -10.49 -25.24 -31.79
N PRO A 512 -11.12 -24.22 -32.42
CA PRO A 512 -11.98 -24.48 -33.57
C PRO A 512 -11.19 -25.27 -34.64
N ASN A 513 -11.82 -26.30 -35.21
CA ASN A 513 -11.25 -26.99 -36.37
C ASN A 513 -11.25 -26.06 -37.61
N ASP A 514 -10.75 -26.54 -38.75
CA ASP A 514 -10.69 -25.77 -40.01
C ASP A 514 -12.09 -25.31 -40.51
N GLU A 515 -13.17 -25.87 -39.95
CA GLU A 515 -14.57 -25.53 -40.24
C GLU A 515 -15.17 -24.56 -39.21
N GLY A 516 -14.40 -24.14 -38.20
CA GLY A 516 -14.85 -23.27 -37.10
C GLY A 516 -15.65 -23.99 -36.01
N VAL A 517 -15.71 -25.32 -36.03
CA VAL A 517 -16.41 -26.14 -35.02
C VAL A 517 -15.52 -26.33 -33.80
N VAL A 518 -16.02 -25.94 -32.63
CA VAL A 518 -15.36 -26.14 -31.34
C VAL A 518 -15.81 -27.48 -30.76
N LEU A 519 -14.94 -28.49 -30.83
CA LEU A 519 -15.15 -29.78 -30.18
C LEU A 519 -14.60 -29.77 -28.74
N ASN A 520 -15.18 -30.56 -27.84
CA ASN A 520 -14.61 -30.73 -26.52
C ASN A 520 -13.39 -31.67 -26.55
N ARG A 521 -12.43 -31.41 -25.66
CA ARG A 521 -11.29 -32.30 -25.39
C ARG A 521 -11.16 -32.52 -23.88
N PRO A 522 -10.55 -33.63 -23.45
CA PRO A 522 -10.09 -33.76 -22.07
C PRO A 522 -9.20 -32.57 -21.69
N ALA A 523 -9.36 -32.07 -20.47
CA ALA A 523 -8.51 -31.01 -19.95
C ALA A 523 -7.08 -31.53 -19.76
N ARG A 524 -6.12 -30.62 -19.85
CA ARG A 524 -4.68 -30.87 -19.74
C ARG A 524 -4.14 -30.11 -18.54
N ALA A 525 -2.91 -30.44 -18.13
CA ALA A 525 -2.25 -29.79 -17.00
C ALA A 525 -2.19 -28.25 -17.11
N SER A 526 -2.11 -27.69 -18.32
CA SER A 526 -2.08 -26.24 -18.54
C SER A 526 -3.43 -25.55 -18.39
N ASP A 527 -4.54 -26.29 -18.41
CA ASP A 527 -5.87 -25.72 -18.29
C ASP A 527 -6.15 -25.32 -16.83
N ARG A 528 -7.02 -24.32 -16.67
CA ARG A 528 -7.57 -23.92 -15.36
C ARG A 528 -8.56 -24.96 -14.88
N PHE A 529 -8.76 -25.04 -13.56
CA PHE A 529 -9.83 -25.88 -13.01
C PHE A 529 -11.17 -25.50 -13.64
N VAL A 530 -11.85 -26.51 -14.17
CA VAL A 530 -13.11 -26.31 -14.88
C VAL A 530 -14.21 -25.99 -13.88
N SER A 531 -14.93 -24.89 -14.13
CA SER A 531 -16.06 -24.47 -13.31
C SER A 531 -17.18 -25.53 -13.38
N PRO A 532 -17.88 -25.83 -12.25
CA PRO A 532 -19.01 -26.76 -12.27
C PRO A 532 -20.18 -26.27 -13.12
N PHE A 533 -20.26 -24.96 -13.37
CA PHE A 533 -21.32 -24.34 -14.15
C PHE A 533 -20.76 -23.53 -15.32
N PRO A 534 -21.45 -23.50 -16.47
CA PRO A 534 -21.00 -22.78 -17.67
C PRO A 534 -21.08 -21.25 -17.54
N ASN A 535 -21.93 -20.74 -16.63
CA ASN A 535 -22.08 -19.31 -16.35
C ASN A 535 -22.76 -19.06 -15.00
N GLU A 536 -22.75 -17.81 -14.54
CA GLU A 536 -23.32 -17.40 -13.25
C GLU A 536 -24.82 -17.67 -13.12
N LYS A 537 -25.59 -17.56 -14.21
CA LYS A 537 -27.04 -17.84 -14.18
C LYS A 537 -27.33 -19.31 -13.94
N ALA A 538 -26.58 -20.20 -14.59
CA ALA A 538 -26.67 -21.64 -14.35
C ALA A 538 -26.25 -22.00 -12.92
N ALA A 539 -25.19 -21.36 -12.40
CA ALA A 539 -24.76 -21.53 -11.02
C ALA A 539 -25.85 -21.08 -10.02
N GLN A 540 -26.46 -19.93 -10.23
CA GLN A 540 -27.58 -19.45 -9.41
C GLN A 540 -28.78 -20.39 -9.45
N ALA A 541 -29.18 -20.85 -10.64
CA ALA A 541 -30.30 -21.76 -10.80
C ALA A 541 -30.09 -23.08 -10.02
N ALA A 542 -28.86 -23.62 -10.06
CA ALA A 542 -28.52 -24.84 -9.33
C ALA A 542 -28.41 -24.66 -7.81
N ASN A 543 -28.22 -23.42 -7.33
CA ASN A 543 -27.95 -23.11 -5.92
C ASN A 543 -29.04 -22.23 -5.30
N GLY A 544 -30.32 -22.45 -5.66
CA GLY A 544 -31.45 -21.77 -5.03
C GLY A 544 -31.45 -20.25 -5.22
N GLY A 545 -30.91 -19.76 -6.34
CA GLY A 545 -30.77 -18.33 -6.66
C GLY A 545 -29.49 -17.69 -6.12
N ALA A 546 -28.72 -18.36 -5.26
CA ALA A 546 -27.45 -17.86 -4.75
C ALA A 546 -26.31 -18.14 -5.73
N LEU A 547 -25.40 -17.18 -5.93
CA LEU A 547 -24.20 -17.39 -6.74
C LEU A 547 -23.06 -17.89 -5.82
N PRO A 548 -22.59 -19.15 -5.97
CA PRO A 548 -21.45 -19.62 -5.22
C PRO A 548 -20.20 -18.80 -5.56
N PRO A 549 -19.43 -18.33 -4.56
CA PRO A 549 -18.18 -17.62 -4.83
C PRO A 549 -17.11 -18.56 -5.39
N ASP A 550 -16.23 -17.98 -6.22
CA ASP A 550 -14.97 -18.63 -6.59
C ASP A 550 -14.05 -18.72 -5.36
N LEU A 551 -13.43 -19.89 -5.18
CA LEU A 551 -12.62 -20.18 -4.00
C LEU A 551 -11.14 -19.87 -4.16
N SER A 552 -10.64 -19.51 -5.35
CA SER A 552 -9.21 -19.31 -5.60
C SER A 552 -8.55 -18.26 -4.71
N LEU A 553 -9.32 -17.28 -4.23
CA LEU A 553 -8.83 -16.17 -3.39
C LEU A 553 -9.59 -16.04 -2.07
N MET A 554 -10.40 -17.03 -1.69
CA MET A 554 -11.35 -16.91 -0.57
C MET A 554 -10.67 -16.46 0.74
N ASN A 555 -9.51 -17.05 1.07
CA ASN A 555 -8.77 -16.70 2.28
C ASN A 555 -8.13 -15.30 2.25
N LYS A 556 -7.95 -14.71 1.07
CA LYS A 556 -7.46 -13.32 0.90
C LYS A 556 -8.60 -12.30 0.83
N ALA A 557 -9.75 -12.72 0.31
CA ALA A 557 -10.93 -11.89 0.11
C ALA A 557 -11.76 -11.65 1.37
N ARG A 558 -11.25 -12.03 2.55
CA ARG A 558 -11.93 -11.93 3.84
C ARG A 558 -10.99 -11.41 4.91
N VAL A 559 -11.52 -10.55 5.79
CA VAL A 559 -10.80 -10.11 6.99
C VAL A 559 -10.51 -11.32 7.86
N SER A 560 -9.26 -11.49 8.31
CA SER A 560 -8.80 -12.68 9.05
C SER A 560 -9.08 -13.99 8.30
N GLY A 561 -8.96 -13.99 6.97
CA GLY A 561 -9.61 -14.94 6.08
C GLY A 561 -9.50 -16.43 6.40
N PRO A 562 -8.31 -17.02 6.67
CA PRO A 562 -8.23 -18.44 7.04
C PRO A 562 -9.08 -18.81 8.26
N TYR A 563 -9.05 -17.96 9.30
CA TYR A 563 -9.87 -18.16 10.50
C TYR A 563 -11.35 -17.90 10.24
N TYR A 564 -11.68 -16.93 9.37
CA TYR A 564 -13.06 -16.69 8.96
C TYR A 564 -13.64 -17.92 8.25
N VAL A 565 -12.93 -18.48 7.27
CA VAL A 565 -13.38 -19.66 6.52
C VAL A 565 -13.47 -20.89 7.43
N TYR A 566 -12.49 -21.10 8.31
CA TYR A 566 -12.53 -22.16 9.33
C TYR A 566 -13.76 -22.04 10.23
N SER A 567 -14.02 -20.84 10.75
CA SER A 567 -15.19 -20.57 11.59
C SER A 567 -16.49 -20.77 10.83
N LEU A 568 -16.55 -20.33 9.57
CA LEU A 568 -17.71 -20.46 8.71
C LEU A 568 -18.11 -21.93 8.52
N MET A 569 -17.14 -22.83 8.27
CA MET A 569 -17.43 -24.26 8.11
C MET A 569 -17.98 -24.91 9.38
N LEU A 570 -17.59 -24.42 10.56
CA LEU A 570 -17.96 -24.97 11.87
C LEU A 570 -19.05 -24.15 12.60
N GLY A 571 -19.70 -23.24 11.88
CA GLY A 571 -20.62 -22.24 12.42
C GLY A 571 -22.11 -22.58 12.30
N TYR A 572 -22.44 -23.75 11.74
CA TYR A 572 -23.81 -24.20 11.51
C TYR A 572 -24.46 -24.73 12.79
N GLU A 573 -25.75 -24.43 12.97
CA GLU A 573 -26.60 -24.94 14.04
C GLU A 573 -27.93 -25.43 13.44
N ASP A 574 -28.50 -26.48 14.02
CA ASP A 574 -29.73 -27.11 13.50
C ASP A 574 -30.97 -26.22 13.65
N ALA A 575 -30.96 -25.28 14.60
CA ALA A 575 -32.02 -24.30 14.81
C ALA A 575 -31.42 -22.93 15.12
N ALA A 576 -32.01 -21.86 14.56
CA ALA A 576 -31.60 -20.50 14.93
C ALA A 576 -31.98 -20.17 16.39
N PRO A 577 -31.17 -19.37 17.09
CA PRO A 577 -31.51 -18.86 18.41
C PRO A 577 -32.86 -18.12 18.44
N GLU A 578 -33.51 -18.12 19.59
CA GLU A 578 -34.80 -17.45 19.79
C GLU A 578 -34.72 -15.96 19.39
N GLY A 579 -35.66 -15.51 18.55
CA GLY A 579 -35.70 -14.15 18.02
C GLY A 579 -34.94 -13.92 16.70
N HIS A 580 -34.31 -14.94 16.12
CA HIS A 580 -33.60 -14.87 14.84
C HIS A 580 -34.31 -15.68 13.75
N PRO A 581 -35.35 -15.13 13.07
CA PRO A 581 -35.99 -15.85 11.97
C PRO A 581 -35.02 -16.04 10.80
N ILE A 582 -34.85 -17.28 10.34
CA ILE A 582 -34.06 -17.59 9.15
C ILE A 582 -34.95 -17.39 7.92
N PRO A 583 -34.55 -16.58 6.92
CA PRO A 583 -35.29 -16.47 5.67
C PRO A 583 -35.41 -17.84 4.97
N GLU A 584 -36.52 -18.05 4.26
CA GLU A 584 -36.75 -19.28 3.50
C GLU A 584 -35.58 -19.59 2.55
N GLY A 585 -35.14 -20.84 2.52
CA GLY A 585 -34.01 -21.29 1.71
C GLY A 585 -32.61 -20.90 2.23
N LYS A 586 -32.50 -20.36 3.46
CA LYS A 586 -31.23 -20.07 4.12
C LYS A 586 -31.02 -20.95 5.35
N PHE A 587 -29.78 -20.98 5.82
CA PHE A 587 -29.31 -21.72 6.99
C PHE A 587 -28.72 -20.75 8.01
N PHE A 588 -28.88 -21.05 9.29
CA PHE A 588 -28.24 -20.27 10.34
C PHE A 588 -26.75 -20.57 10.37
N ASN A 589 -25.93 -19.52 10.39
CA ASN A 589 -24.50 -19.64 10.62
C ASN A 589 -24.02 -18.50 11.51
N HIS A 590 -23.38 -18.85 12.62
CA HIS A 590 -22.93 -17.87 13.61
C HIS A 590 -21.96 -16.83 13.04
N TYR A 591 -21.11 -17.21 12.08
CA TYR A 591 -20.03 -16.38 11.55
C TYR A 591 -20.34 -15.70 10.21
N PHE A 592 -21.45 -16.05 9.57
CA PHE A 592 -21.85 -15.42 8.33
C PHE A 592 -22.48 -14.04 8.60
N PRO A 593 -22.15 -12.98 7.85
CA PRO A 593 -22.79 -11.67 8.00
C PRO A 593 -24.32 -11.77 7.92
N GLY A 594 -25.02 -11.25 8.94
CA GLY A 594 -26.47 -11.36 9.06
C GLY A 594 -27.00 -12.74 9.47
N ASN A 595 -26.11 -13.65 9.87
CA ASN A 595 -26.39 -15.00 10.39
C ASN A 595 -27.19 -15.94 9.49
N ALA A 596 -27.45 -15.55 8.24
CA ALA A 596 -28.25 -16.32 7.29
C ALA A 596 -27.48 -16.55 5.99
N ILE A 597 -27.01 -17.78 5.77
CA ILE A 597 -26.22 -18.19 4.61
C ILE A 597 -27.04 -19.08 3.67
N SER A 598 -26.84 -18.94 2.35
CA SER A 598 -27.51 -19.80 1.35
C SER A 598 -26.84 -21.17 1.18
N MET A 599 -25.59 -21.32 1.62
CA MET A 599 -24.85 -22.58 1.56
C MET A 599 -25.29 -23.50 2.71
N PRO A 600 -25.77 -24.73 2.45
CA PRO A 600 -26.08 -25.70 3.50
C PRO A 600 -24.81 -26.15 4.24
N GLN A 601 -24.97 -26.83 5.38
CA GLN A 601 -23.84 -27.49 6.02
C GLN A 601 -23.38 -28.68 5.16
N VAL A 602 -22.26 -28.50 4.46
CA VAL A 602 -21.69 -29.56 3.62
C VAL A 602 -20.61 -30.35 4.36
N VAL A 603 -19.87 -29.73 5.29
CA VAL A 603 -18.79 -30.39 6.02
C VAL A 603 -19.34 -31.11 7.26
N ASN A 604 -19.25 -32.45 7.25
CA ASN A 604 -19.67 -33.36 8.31
C ASN A 604 -18.61 -34.44 8.54
N ASP A 605 -18.67 -35.14 9.67
CA ASP A 605 -17.75 -36.25 9.96
C ASP A 605 -17.85 -37.34 8.88
N ASP A 606 -16.69 -37.86 8.47
CA ASP A 606 -16.52 -38.99 7.54
C ASP A 606 -17.11 -38.76 6.13
N ILE A 607 -17.40 -37.51 5.72
CA ILE A 607 -17.88 -37.19 4.36
C ILE A 607 -16.83 -37.48 3.27
N VAL A 608 -15.55 -37.46 3.63
CA VAL A 608 -14.43 -37.88 2.77
C VAL A 608 -13.63 -38.95 3.49
N SER A 609 -13.05 -39.87 2.73
CA SER A 609 -12.12 -40.89 3.25
C SER A 609 -10.71 -40.55 2.80
N TYR A 610 -9.88 -40.06 3.72
CA TYR A 610 -8.51 -39.67 3.40
C TYR A 610 -7.64 -40.88 3.06
N THR A 611 -6.89 -40.76 1.96
CA THR A 611 -6.01 -41.83 1.46
C THR A 611 -4.85 -42.15 2.40
N ASP A 612 -4.50 -41.23 3.30
CA ASP A 612 -3.41 -41.38 4.28
C ASP A 612 -3.87 -42.00 5.62
N GLY A 613 -5.16 -42.36 5.76
CA GLY A 613 -5.73 -42.95 6.97
C GLY A 613 -6.05 -41.95 8.09
N THR A 614 -5.88 -40.64 7.86
CA THR A 614 -6.32 -39.60 8.81
C THR A 614 -7.83 -39.68 9.01
N LYS A 615 -8.30 -39.50 10.25
CA LYS A 615 -9.75 -39.45 10.53
C LYS A 615 -10.34 -38.15 10.02
N ALA A 616 -11.38 -38.23 9.19
CA ALA A 616 -12.05 -37.08 8.60
C ALA A 616 -13.12 -36.50 9.53
N THR A 617 -12.73 -35.98 10.70
CA THR A 617 -13.65 -35.20 11.55
C THR A 617 -13.95 -33.85 10.89
N LYS A 618 -15.09 -33.23 11.20
CA LYS A 618 -15.47 -31.91 10.67
C LYS A 618 -14.40 -30.84 10.92
N GLU A 619 -13.74 -30.83 12.08
CA GLU A 619 -12.63 -29.91 12.38
C GLU A 619 -11.40 -30.19 11.51
N GLN A 620 -11.07 -31.47 11.30
CA GLN A 620 -9.95 -31.87 10.45
C GLN A 620 -10.20 -31.49 8.99
N ILE A 621 -11.42 -31.76 8.48
CA ILE A 621 -11.85 -31.35 7.13
C ILE A 621 -11.80 -29.83 6.99
N ALA A 622 -12.33 -29.08 7.95
CA ALA A 622 -12.30 -27.62 7.94
C ALA A 622 -10.85 -27.09 7.95
N SER A 623 -9.95 -27.71 8.71
CA SER A 623 -8.53 -27.34 8.74
C SER A 623 -7.83 -27.63 7.41
N ASP A 624 -8.03 -28.81 6.84
CA ASP A 624 -7.41 -29.23 5.59
C ASP A 624 -7.91 -28.39 4.40
N ILE A 625 -9.23 -28.15 4.28
CA ILE A 625 -9.76 -27.29 3.20
C ILE A 625 -9.25 -25.86 3.33
N VAL A 626 -9.20 -25.29 4.54
CA VAL A 626 -8.65 -23.94 4.75
C VAL A 626 -7.17 -23.88 4.36
N THR A 627 -6.42 -24.95 4.64
CA THR A 627 -5.02 -25.10 4.23
C THR A 627 -4.89 -25.06 2.70
N PHE A 628 -5.69 -25.86 2.01
CA PHE A 628 -5.71 -25.88 0.55
C PHE A 628 -6.18 -24.56 -0.06
N LEU A 629 -7.20 -23.90 0.51
CA LEU A 629 -7.66 -22.58 0.06
C LEU A 629 -6.62 -21.48 0.32
N ASN A 630 -5.81 -21.61 1.38
CA ASN A 630 -4.73 -20.67 1.62
C ASN A 630 -3.63 -20.84 0.57
N TRP A 631 -3.26 -22.08 0.25
CA TRP A 631 -2.33 -22.38 -0.84
C TRP A 631 -2.89 -21.95 -2.20
N ALA A 632 -4.18 -22.16 -2.46
CA ALA A 632 -4.81 -21.68 -3.68
C ALA A 632 -4.71 -20.14 -3.78
N ALA A 633 -4.80 -19.41 -2.66
CA ALA A 633 -4.68 -17.95 -2.64
C ALA A 633 -3.22 -17.44 -2.62
N GLU A 634 -2.29 -18.18 -2.02
CA GLU A 634 -0.85 -17.88 -1.90
C GLU A 634 0.01 -19.14 -2.15
N PRO A 635 0.10 -19.62 -3.40
CA PRO A 635 0.92 -20.78 -3.70
C PRO A 635 2.41 -20.50 -3.47
N GLU A 636 2.83 -19.24 -3.58
CA GLU A 636 4.21 -18.79 -3.41
C GLU A 636 4.68 -18.66 -1.95
N LEU A 637 3.83 -18.90 -0.94
CA LEU A 637 4.11 -18.57 0.47
C LEU A 637 5.44 -19.15 0.98
N ASP A 638 5.71 -20.42 0.72
CA ASP A 638 6.93 -21.09 1.18
C ASP A 638 8.17 -20.49 0.50
N ALA A 639 8.11 -20.26 -0.82
CA ALA A 639 9.18 -19.63 -1.58
C ALA A 639 9.42 -18.18 -1.12
N ARG A 640 8.34 -17.43 -0.86
CA ARG A 640 8.36 -16.05 -0.36
C ARG A 640 9.08 -15.97 0.98
N LYS A 641 8.71 -16.79 1.96
CA LYS A 641 9.37 -16.78 3.28
C LYS A 641 10.81 -17.28 3.22
N GLY A 642 11.07 -18.35 2.47
CA GLY A 642 12.41 -18.90 2.30
C GLY A 642 13.37 -17.89 1.65
N MET A 643 12.90 -17.14 0.65
CA MET A 643 13.64 -16.02 0.07
C MET A 643 13.82 -14.89 1.09
N GLY A 644 12.76 -14.54 1.81
CA GLY A 644 12.78 -13.47 2.81
C GLY A 644 13.86 -13.67 3.87
N VAL A 645 13.99 -14.87 4.44
CA VAL A 645 15.05 -15.18 5.43
C VAL A 645 16.44 -14.91 4.85
N LYS A 646 16.72 -15.39 3.63
CA LYS A 646 18.02 -15.19 2.97
C LYS A 646 18.32 -13.71 2.73
N VAL A 647 17.33 -12.95 2.25
CA VAL A 647 17.46 -11.51 2.00
C VAL A 647 17.69 -10.73 3.30
N MET A 648 16.97 -11.08 4.37
CA MET A 648 17.14 -10.40 5.67
C MET A 648 18.50 -10.67 6.30
N VAL A 649 19.04 -11.88 6.18
CA VAL A 649 20.41 -12.19 6.63
C VAL A 649 21.42 -11.34 5.85
N PHE A 650 21.29 -11.27 4.52
CA PHE A 650 22.16 -10.42 3.69
C PHE A 650 22.08 -8.94 4.10
N LEU A 651 20.88 -8.40 4.25
CA LEU A 651 20.68 -6.99 4.63
C LEU A 651 21.18 -6.69 6.03
N ALA A 652 21.08 -7.63 6.98
CA ALA A 652 21.63 -7.47 8.32
C ALA A 652 23.17 -7.35 8.30
N VAL A 653 23.84 -8.22 7.54
CA VAL A 653 25.30 -8.15 7.35
C VAL A 653 25.71 -6.85 6.65
N LEU A 654 25.03 -6.50 5.55
CA LEU A 654 25.28 -5.26 4.82
C LEU A 654 25.10 -4.02 5.72
N THR A 655 24.04 -3.99 6.52
CA THR A 655 23.76 -2.91 7.46
C THR A 655 24.87 -2.77 8.49
N ALA A 656 25.37 -3.88 9.05
CA ALA A 656 26.48 -3.87 10.00
C ALA A 656 27.77 -3.33 9.36
N LEU A 657 28.09 -3.75 8.14
CA LEU A 657 29.25 -3.25 7.38
C LEU A 657 29.12 -1.75 7.08
N LEU A 658 27.96 -1.30 6.61
CA LEU A 658 27.70 0.12 6.35
C LEU A 658 27.76 0.95 7.63
N PHE A 659 27.31 0.41 8.76
CA PHE A 659 27.44 1.06 10.06
C PHE A 659 28.90 1.22 10.48
N ALA A 660 29.72 0.18 10.35
CA ALA A 660 31.14 0.21 10.66
C ALA A 660 31.88 1.20 9.76
N LEU A 661 31.62 1.16 8.45
CA LEU A 661 32.21 2.08 7.47
C LEU A 661 31.79 3.54 7.74
N LYS A 662 30.51 3.77 8.04
CA LYS A 662 30.01 5.09 8.46
C LYS A 662 30.75 5.58 9.70
N ARG A 663 30.92 4.73 10.73
CA ARG A 663 31.64 5.12 11.95
C ARG A 663 33.10 5.49 11.65
N GLN A 664 33.77 4.74 10.77
CA GLN A 664 35.15 5.02 10.37
C GLN A 664 35.26 6.34 9.59
N ILE A 665 34.35 6.59 8.63
CA ILE A 665 34.35 7.82 7.83
C ILE A 665 34.06 9.05 8.70
N TRP A 666 33.14 8.94 9.65
CA TRP A 666 32.69 10.06 10.49
C TRP A 666 33.54 10.32 11.73
N LYS A 667 34.60 9.52 11.98
CA LYS A 667 35.36 9.53 13.24
C LYS A 667 36.02 10.88 13.57
N ASP A 668 36.38 11.67 12.55
CA ASP A 668 37.13 12.93 12.71
C ASP A 668 36.21 14.17 12.65
N ILE A 669 34.89 13.98 12.48
CA ILE A 669 33.89 15.07 12.37
C ILE A 669 33.16 15.34 13.70
N HIS A 670 33.11 14.36 14.61
CA HIS A 670 32.31 14.40 15.83
C HIS A 670 33.09 14.08 17.10
#